data_AF-A0A927S4Z1-F1
#
_entry.id   AF-A0A927S4Z1-F1
#
_cell.length_a   1.000
_cell.length_b   1.000
_cell.length_c   1.000
_cell.angle_alpha   90.00
_cell.angle_beta   90.00
_cell.angle_gamma   90.00
#
_symmetry.space_group_name_H-M   'P 1'
#
loop_
_entity.id
_entity.type
_entity.pdbx_description
1 polymer ?
#
loop_
_entity_poly.entity_id
_entity_poly.type
_entity_poly.pdbx_seq_one_letter_code
_entity_poly.pdbx_strand_id
1 'polypeptide(L)'
;MADNRFGKFQYSIIDGKSIMITKYDGDDSSLIIPESIAGLSVTHIGYAAFQSTAPQKTLERIIIPKSIVSIGAFAFAQNRHLTSITFQNPDIELQEFAFTDCESLRRIVLPSRLKRIPRGLFYGCIALQTISIPQTVKNIDSSAFSNCSALDNVIMPYDVDIVEAAVFSSCLALSSIRLSPKTRVLGQGAFYHCESLKGIELPEGLIEISRDAFLGCTGLEQICLPASLNQIGDGAFYKCTRLSSFSLATGNQTFATVGLALYHKSSKQLLCYPAGCTNSSIRVPKGTLSLSEKAFSGNTYLCDIHLPASIASIDASAFFGCDALTNISIYEQNARYEVDQGVLFDRFRNRLVYYPTGLTYKTYSIPNGISVIGEGAFARCKLKTVVIPDTVQRIERRAFSVCKELESVSIPDSVTVMESSIFNGAEKLVDIRLPERLSKISAGMFMLCTSLRSIKIPIRVKTIEAQAFQFCSSLKEAILPRSLIHIADDAFDYCESLFFVAEKDSFAYTYALRKKIKLADSQTASAPEISSADNATGIDMVEKTPSDRNEGVDEELDELIGLSGIKDIVKRIVGSVLYQKKRATMGYKTIPMSLHLVFTGNPGTGKTTVARILARIYKENGVLEKGHLVEAQRADLVAEYVGQTAPKTMKKIQEAMGGILFIDEAYTLAKEGNDYGQEEIDTLLKAMEDNRDRFIVIVAGYKEPMQKLINSNPGLKSRFNMYVDFPDYSADELIEIFHSICEKYDMIIEDKANIVVEARIKAMEQNKGPHFANARDVRNLFESILTRLGARVGYTDTYNRDDIRTIRLTDVEGI
;
A
#
# COMPACT_ATOMS: atom_id res chain seq x y z
N MET A 1 35.10 -3.94 43.64
CA MET A 1 35.32 -4.33 45.04
C MET A 1 35.72 -5.79 45.03
N ALA A 2 36.62 -6.24 45.90
CA ALA A 2 37.07 -7.63 45.89
C ALA A 2 35.89 -8.56 46.26
N ASP A 3 35.43 -9.39 45.32
CA ASP A 3 34.43 -10.43 45.59
C ASP A 3 35.09 -11.51 46.46
N ASN A 4 34.64 -11.64 47.70
CA ASN A 4 35.06 -12.72 48.58
C ASN A 4 34.40 -14.02 48.12
N ARG A 5 35.06 -15.16 48.31
CA ARG A 5 34.54 -16.47 47.89
C ARG A 5 34.52 -17.45 49.05
N PHE A 6 33.41 -18.15 49.21
CA PHE A 6 33.25 -19.24 50.17
C PHE A 6 32.47 -20.39 49.55
N GLY A 7 33.18 -21.47 49.21
CA GLY A 7 32.63 -22.59 48.46
C GLY A 7 32.02 -22.15 47.13
N LYS A 8 30.72 -22.44 46.96
CA LYS A 8 29.92 -22.13 45.77
C LYS A 8 29.36 -20.70 45.73
N PHE A 9 29.64 -19.86 46.73
CA PHE A 9 29.14 -18.50 46.82
C PHE A 9 30.26 -17.48 46.68
N GLN A 10 30.02 -16.43 45.90
CA GLN A 10 30.76 -15.17 45.92
C GLN A 10 29.91 -14.11 46.64
N TYR A 11 30.55 -13.23 47.40
CA TYR A 11 29.86 -12.27 48.24
C TYR A 11 30.65 -11.00 48.52
N SER A 12 29.93 -9.94 48.86
CA SER A 12 30.46 -8.67 49.37
C SER A 12 30.01 -8.43 50.82
N ILE A 13 30.89 -7.86 51.64
CA ILE A 13 30.56 -7.45 53.02
C ILE A 13 29.89 -6.07 52.98
N ILE A 14 28.78 -5.89 53.70
CA ILE A 14 27.98 -4.66 53.70
C ILE A 14 28.39 -3.71 54.84
N ASP A 15 28.35 -4.21 56.08
CA ASP A 15 28.52 -3.40 57.31
C ASP A 15 29.45 -4.06 58.35
N GLY A 16 30.30 -4.98 57.89
CA GLY A 16 31.21 -5.77 58.74
C GLY A 16 30.55 -6.91 59.53
N LYS A 17 29.22 -7.04 59.49
CA LYS A 17 28.46 -8.12 60.16
C LYS A 17 27.57 -8.90 59.19
N SER A 18 27.20 -8.28 58.07
CA SER A 18 26.31 -8.84 57.07
C SER A 18 26.93 -8.88 55.68
N ILE A 19 26.44 -9.81 54.86
CA ILE A 19 26.90 -10.02 53.49
C ILE A 19 25.76 -10.05 52.48
N MET A 20 26.12 -9.70 51.25
CA MET A 20 25.32 -9.87 50.05
C MET A 20 25.95 -10.96 49.17
N ILE A 21 25.18 -11.98 48.78
CA ILE A 21 25.62 -12.94 47.78
C ILE A 21 25.66 -12.22 46.42
N THR A 22 26.82 -12.15 45.79
CA THR A 22 27.02 -11.52 44.48
C THR A 22 27.03 -12.55 43.35
N LYS A 23 27.33 -13.82 43.63
CA LYS A 23 27.26 -14.91 42.65
C LYS A 23 27.10 -16.29 43.28
N TYR A 24 26.40 -17.18 42.59
CA TYR A 24 26.29 -18.60 42.90
C TYR A 24 26.84 -19.44 41.76
N ASP A 25 27.88 -20.22 42.04
CA ASP A 25 28.58 -21.09 41.09
C ASP A 25 28.26 -22.59 41.32
N GLY A 26 27.25 -22.92 42.13
CA GLY A 26 26.86 -24.30 42.43
C GLY A 26 25.98 -24.94 41.34
N ASP A 27 25.86 -26.26 41.43
CA ASP A 27 25.10 -27.15 40.55
C ASP A 27 23.96 -27.89 41.30
N ASP A 28 23.69 -27.52 42.55
CA ASP A 28 22.65 -28.17 43.36
C ASP A 28 21.27 -28.07 42.72
N SER A 29 20.54 -29.19 42.68
CA SER A 29 19.14 -29.21 42.26
C SER A 29 18.19 -28.63 43.32
N SER A 30 18.57 -28.67 44.59
CA SER A 30 17.82 -28.09 45.69
C SER A 30 18.76 -27.36 46.64
N LEU A 31 18.49 -26.08 46.89
CA LEU A 31 19.36 -25.22 47.69
C LEU A 31 18.62 -24.57 48.85
N ILE A 32 19.21 -24.67 50.05
CA ILE A 32 18.89 -23.78 51.16
C ILE A 32 20.00 -22.74 51.21
N ILE A 33 19.67 -21.45 51.05
CA ILE A 33 20.68 -20.40 51.20
C ILE A 33 21.13 -20.41 52.68
N PRO A 34 22.44 -20.45 52.97
CA PRO A 34 22.91 -20.47 54.35
C PRO A 34 22.61 -19.14 55.05
N GLU A 35 22.24 -19.20 56.33
CA GLU A 35 22.02 -17.99 57.14
C GLU A 35 23.32 -17.25 57.47
N SER A 36 24.47 -17.93 57.40
CA SER A 36 25.79 -17.31 57.56
C SER A 36 26.83 -17.91 56.60
N ILE A 37 27.78 -17.08 56.18
CA ILE A 37 28.95 -17.47 55.38
C ILE A 37 30.17 -16.82 56.02
N ALA A 38 31.23 -17.60 56.25
CA ALA A 38 32.45 -17.15 56.93
C ALA A 38 32.20 -16.42 58.28
N GLY A 39 31.17 -16.85 59.03
CA GLY A 39 30.79 -16.27 60.31
C GLY A 39 30.00 -14.95 60.22
N LEU A 40 29.73 -14.45 59.01
CA LEU A 40 28.93 -13.25 58.77
C LEU A 40 27.51 -13.62 58.34
N SER A 41 26.51 -12.84 58.74
CA SER A 41 25.09 -13.10 58.44
C SER A 41 24.79 -12.83 56.96
N VAL A 42 24.13 -13.76 56.27
CA VAL A 42 23.68 -13.55 54.88
C VAL A 42 22.34 -12.84 54.89
N THR A 43 22.32 -11.59 54.43
CA THR A 43 21.12 -10.74 54.50
C THR A 43 20.60 -10.30 53.14
N HIS A 44 21.40 -10.37 52.08
CA HIS A 44 21.02 -9.88 50.75
C HIS A 44 21.40 -10.88 49.65
N ILE A 45 20.58 -10.93 48.61
CA ILE A 45 20.93 -11.55 47.33
C ILE A 45 21.11 -10.41 46.33
N GLY A 46 22.28 -10.29 45.73
CA GLY A 46 22.63 -9.19 44.84
C GLY A 46 22.07 -9.35 43.43
N TYR A 47 22.38 -8.35 42.59
CA TYR A 47 22.04 -8.33 41.18
C TYR A 47 22.52 -9.60 40.47
N ALA A 48 21.62 -10.29 39.76
CA ALA A 48 21.92 -11.49 38.98
C ALA A 48 22.67 -12.62 39.72
N ALA A 49 22.66 -12.64 41.05
CA ALA A 49 23.53 -13.51 41.84
C ALA A 49 23.32 -15.01 41.57
N PHE A 50 22.09 -15.41 41.26
CA PHE A 50 21.71 -16.78 40.87
C PHE A 50 21.26 -16.87 39.41
N GLN A 51 21.47 -15.84 38.58
CA GLN A 51 21.10 -15.90 37.17
C GLN A 51 21.83 -17.07 36.49
N SER A 52 21.09 -17.84 35.68
CA SER A 52 21.67 -18.97 34.95
C SER A 52 21.07 -19.09 33.56
N THR A 53 21.93 -19.13 32.54
CA THR A 53 21.58 -19.57 31.18
C THR A 53 22.20 -20.92 30.83
N ALA A 54 22.94 -21.50 31.77
CA ALA A 54 23.77 -22.67 31.56
C ALA A 54 22.93 -23.96 31.61
N PRO A 55 22.91 -24.80 30.56
CA PRO A 55 22.11 -26.03 30.51
C PRO A 55 22.42 -27.02 31.65
N GLN A 56 23.65 -27.00 32.16
CA GLN A 56 24.13 -27.88 33.21
C GLN A 56 23.71 -27.46 34.62
N LYS A 57 23.18 -26.24 34.82
CA LYS A 57 22.69 -25.78 36.13
C LYS A 57 21.22 -26.15 36.29
N THR A 58 20.97 -27.11 37.17
CA THR A 58 19.66 -27.76 37.35
C THR A 58 18.92 -27.30 38.60
N LEU A 59 19.09 -26.06 39.06
CA LEU A 59 18.45 -25.60 40.30
C LEU A 59 16.92 -25.64 40.16
N GLU A 60 16.28 -26.60 40.83
CA GLU A 60 14.85 -26.86 40.78
C GLU A 60 14.11 -26.26 41.97
N ARG A 61 14.74 -26.18 43.14
CA ARG A 61 14.12 -25.70 44.38
C ARG A 61 15.05 -24.81 45.16
N ILE A 62 14.50 -23.72 45.71
CA ILE A 62 15.25 -22.87 46.63
C ILE A 62 14.45 -22.46 47.86
N ILE A 63 15.12 -22.48 49.01
CA ILE A 63 14.61 -21.97 50.28
C ILE A 63 15.40 -20.71 50.64
N ILE A 64 14.69 -19.59 50.72
CA ILE A 64 15.19 -18.29 51.14
C ILE A 64 14.97 -18.15 52.66
N PRO A 65 16.04 -18.19 53.48
CA PRO A 65 15.92 -18.23 54.93
C PRO A 65 15.48 -16.88 55.49
N LYS A 66 15.09 -16.87 56.77
CA LYS A 66 14.59 -15.67 57.46
C LYS A 66 15.63 -14.53 57.52
N SER A 67 16.92 -14.86 57.46
CA SER A 67 18.01 -13.87 57.48
C SER A 67 18.03 -12.96 56.25
N ILE A 68 17.51 -13.42 55.10
CA ILE A 68 17.50 -12.64 53.86
C ILE A 68 16.40 -11.58 53.94
N VAL A 69 16.82 -10.32 53.83
CA VAL A 69 15.99 -9.12 53.89
C VAL A 69 15.64 -8.62 52.49
N SER A 70 16.50 -8.85 51.48
CA SER A 70 16.22 -8.44 50.11
C SER A 70 16.78 -9.36 49.02
N ILE A 71 16.09 -9.34 47.87
CA ILE A 71 16.47 -10.00 46.62
C ILE A 71 16.59 -8.94 45.53
N GLY A 72 17.81 -8.78 45.02
CA GLY A 72 18.19 -7.80 44.02
C GLY A 72 17.62 -8.08 42.63
N ALA A 73 17.72 -7.09 41.76
CA ALA A 73 17.20 -7.20 40.41
C ALA A 73 17.85 -8.36 39.63
N PHE A 74 17.05 -9.07 38.83
CA PHE A 74 17.47 -10.25 38.07
C PHE A 74 18.10 -11.40 38.88
N ALA A 75 18.03 -11.38 40.23
CA ALA A 75 18.74 -12.31 41.08
C ALA A 75 18.58 -13.78 40.68
N PHE A 76 17.37 -14.21 40.30
CA PHE A 76 17.06 -15.56 39.83
C PHE A 76 16.63 -15.61 38.37
N ALA A 77 16.97 -14.60 37.56
CA ALA A 77 16.61 -14.56 36.15
C ALA A 77 17.06 -15.81 35.39
N GLN A 78 16.23 -16.27 34.45
CA GLN A 78 16.53 -17.35 33.50
C GLN A 78 16.77 -18.73 34.13
N ASN A 79 16.44 -18.93 35.41
CA ASN A 79 16.49 -20.26 36.03
C ASN A 79 15.35 -21.15 35.51
N ARG A 80 15.52 -21.66 34.29
CA ARG A 80 14.49 -22.42 33.54
C ARG A 80 14.05 -23.72 34.21
N HIS A 81 14.84 -24.28 35.11
CA HIS A 81 14.50 -25.49 35.86
C HIS A 81 13.84 -25.20 37.22
N LEU A 82 13.81 -23.95 37.67
CA LEU A 82 13.29 -23.60 39.00
C LEU A 82 11.78 -23.83 39.05
N THR A 83 11.37 -24.82 39.85
CA THR A 83 9.97 -25.25 40.00
C THR A 83 9.30 -24.68 41.25
N SER A 84 10.08 -24.35 42.28
CA SER A 84 9.54 -23.83 43.54
C SER A 84 10.54 -22.95 44.30
N ILE A 85 9.98 -21.95 44.98
CA ILE A 85 10.69 -20.99 45.81
C ILE A 85 9.92 -20.86 47.12
N THR A 86 10.63 -20.97 48.24
CA THR A 86 10.04 -20.81 49.58
C THR A 86 10.67 -19.62 50.29
N PHE A 87 9.85 -18.67 50.74
CA PHE A 87 10.29 -17.52 51.53
C PHE A 87 9.99 -17.75 53.01
N GLN A 88 10.99 -17.58 53.87
CA GLN A 88 10.81 -17.61 55.33
C GLN A 88 10.72 -16.22 55.96
N ASN A 89 11.18 -15.18 55.27
CA ASN A 89 11.01 -13.79 55.69
C ASN A 89 9.72 -13.20 55.06
N PRO A 90 8.67 -12.89 55.84
CA PRO A 90 7.44 -12.31 55.32
C PRO A 90 7.60 -10.85 54.87
N ASP A 91 8.63 -10.16 55.35
CA ASP A 91 8.95 -8.74 55.11
C ASP A 91 10.06 -8.55 54.06
N ILE A 92 10.39 -9.61 53.31
CA ILE A 92 11.44 -9.57 52.29
C ILE A 92 11.14 -8.56 51.18
N GLU A 93 12.14 -7.78 50.82
CA GLU A 93 12.09 -6.86 49.68
C GLU A 93 12.46 -7.59 48.39
N LEU A 94 11.63 -7.45 47.36
CA LEU A 94 11.87 -7.98 46.02
C LEU A 94 12.14 -6.81 45.08
N GLN A 95 13.12 -6.94 44.19
CA GLN A 95 13.41 -5.96 43.14
C GLN A 95 12.94 -6.44 41.76
N GLU A 96 13.07 -5.56 40.76
CA GLU A 96 12.60 -5.80 39.40
C GLU A 96 13.23 -7.03 38.73
N PHE A 97 12.42 -7.75 37.95
CA PHE A 97 12.84 -8.93 37.19
C PHE A 97 13.49 -10.06 38.00
N ALA A 98 13.35 -10.08 39.33
CA ALA A 98 14.07 -11.02 40.19
C ALA A 98 13.83 -12.49 39.80
N PHE A 99 12.65 -12.85 39.27
CA PHE A 99 12.31 -14.20 38.81
C PHE A 99 11.92 -14.25 37.32
N THR A 100 12.42 -13.33 36.49
CA THR A 100 12.15 -13.34 35.04
C THR A 100 12.63 -14.63 34.39
N ASP A 101 11.89 -15.14 33.41
CA ASP A 101 12.18 -16.36 32.63
C ASP A 101 12.48 -17.61 33.51
N CYS A 102 11.87 -17.70 34.69
CA CYS A 102 11.79 -18.94 35.47
C CYS A 102 10.74 -19.88 34.86
N GLU A 103 11.03 -20.38 33.65
CA GLU A 103 10.06 -21.03 32.75
C GLU A 103 9.35 -22.26 33.34
N SER A 104 9.95 -22.95 34.32
CA SER A 104 9.34 -24.12 35.00
C SER A 104 8.60 -23.79 36.31
N LEU A 105 8.54 -22.53 36.73
CA LEU A 105 7.93 -22.13 38.00
C LEU A 105 6.40 -22.23 37.90
N ARG A 106 5.80 -23.25 38.51
CA ARG A 106 4.35 -23.52 38.39
C ARG A 106 3.49 -22.79 39.40
N ARG A 107 3.98 -22.64 40.63
CA ARG A 107 3.29 -21.99 41.75
C ARG A 107 4.33 -21.33 42.65
N ILE A 108 3.95 -20.21 43.25
CA ILE A 108 4.76 -19.51 44.24
C ILE A 108 3.85 -18.95 45.33
N VAL A 109 4.29 -19.07 46.58
CA VAL A 109 3.65 -18.41 47.71
C VAL A 109 4.41 -17.12 47.97
N LEU A 110 3.78 -15.98 47.75
CA LEU A 110 4.40 -14.68 47.97
C LEU A 110 4.53 -14.36 49.47
N PRO A 111 5.56 -13.60 49.87
CA PRO A 111 5.71 -13.10 51.24
C PRO A 111 4.46 -12.33 51.70
N SER A 112 3.92 -12.65 52.87
CA SER A 112 2.59 -12.17 53.29
C SER A 112 2.51 -10.66 53.59
N ARG A 113 3.64 -9.99 53.84
CA ARG A 113 3.68 -8.54 54.15
C ARG A 113 4.20 -7.69 52.99
N LEU A 114 4.39 -8.29 51.82
CA LEU A 114 4.85 -7.62 50.62
C LEU A 114 3.97 -6.40 50.26
N LYS A 115 4.59 -5.25 50.03
CA LYS A 115 3.87 -3.98 49.77
C LYS A 115 3.64 -3.70 48.29
N ARG A 116 4.43 -4.32 47.42
CA ARG A 116 4.48 -4.06 45.98
C ARG A 116 4.91 -5.31 45.23
N ILE A 117 4.37 -5.51 44.04
CA ILE A 117 4.93 -6.44 43.04
C ILE A 117 5.76 -5.60 42.07
N PRO A 118 7.10 -5.72 42.08
CA PRO A 118 7.99 -4.93 41.23
C PRO A 118 7.84 -5.24 39.74
N ARG A 119 8.38 -4.32 38.92
CA ARG A 119 8.39 -4.44 37.46
C ARG A 119 8.94 -5.79 37.01
N GLY A 120 8.21 -6.48 36.16
CA GLY A 120 8.66 -7.72 35.53
C GLY A 120 9.00 -8.87 36.47
N LEU A 121 8.54 -8.86 37.74
CA LEU A 121 8.96 -9.83 38.76
C LEU A 121 8.89 -11.29 38.28
N PHE A 122 7.82 -11.66 37.55
CA PHE A 122 7.59 -12.98 36.97
C PHE A 122 7.46 -12.94 35.44
N TYR A 123 8.06 -11.95 34.78
CA TYR A 123 8.05 -11.87 33.32
C TYR A 123 8.54 -13.20 32.71
N GLY A 124 7.83 -13.76 31.73
CA GLY A 124 8.26 -14.99 31.04
C GLY A 124 8.20 -16.27 31.88
N CYS A 125 7.53 -16.26 33.05
CA CYS A 125 7.24 -17.48 33.81
C CYS A 125 6.12 -18.30 33.13
N ILE A 126 6.41 -18.88 31.97
CA ILE A 126 5.43 -19.50 31.06
C ILE A 126 4.63 -20.65 31.69
N ALA A 127 5.16 -21.34 32.71
CA ALA A 127 4.48 -22.43 33.41
C ALA A 127 3.69 -21.99 34.66
N LEU A 128 3.74 -20.72 35.06
CA LEU A 128 3.05 -20.22 36.26
C LEU A 128 1.54 -20.30 36.03
N GLN A 129 0.85 -21.15 36.78
CA GLN A 129 -0.58 -21.41 36.57
C GLN A 129 -1.47 -20.52 37.43
N THR A 130 -1.11 -20.33 38.69
CA THR A 130 -1.92 -19.56 39.63
C THR A 130 -1.04 -18.71 40.52
N ILE A 131 -1.54 -17.54 40.89
CA ILE A 131 -0.90 -16.70 41.90
C ILE A 131 -1.94 -16.04 42.81
N SER A 132 -1.60 -16.00 44.10
CA SER A 132 -2.33 -15.24 45.10
C SER A 132 -1.49 -14.05 45.56
N ILE A 133 -1.96 -12.84 45.24
CA ILE A 133 -1.27 -11.61 45.59
C ILE A 133 -1.70 -11.19 47.01
N PRO A 134 -0.76 -10.95 47.95
CA PRO A 134 -1.09 -10.56 49.32
C PRO A 134 -1.93 -9.27 49.38
N GLN A 135 -2.89 -9.22 50.31
CA GLN A 135 -3.76 -8.03 50.51
C GLN A 135 -3.01 -6.78 50.96
N THR A 136 -1.75 -6.93 51.38
CA THR A 136 -0.84 -5.84 51.75
C THR A 136 -0.25 -5.12 50.53
N VAL A 137 -0.37 -5.70 49.33
CA VAL A 137 0.11 -5.12 48.08
C VAL A 137 -0.82 -4.00 47.62
N LYS A 138 -0.23 -2.82 47.38
CA LYS A 138 -0.93 -1.64 46.85
C LYS A 138 -0.65 -1.37 45.38
N ASN A 139 0.47 -1.86 44.86
CA ASN A 139 0.95 -1.58 43.51
C ASN A 139 1.46 -2.87 42.85
N ILE A 140 1.06 -3.07 41.60
CA ILE A 140 1.57 -4.12 40.72
C ILE A 140 2.14 -3.41 39.50
N ASP A 141 3.46 -3.41 39.41
CA ASP A 141 4.18 -2.63 38.40
C ASP A 141 4.13 -3.26 37.02
N SER A 142 4.57 -2.48 36.03
CA SER A 142 4.55 -2.86 34.63
C SER A 142 5.16 -4.24 34.37
N SER A 143 4.50 -5.01 33.49
CA SER A 143 4.95 -6.32 33.02
C SER A 143 5.17 -7.39 34.11
N ALA A 144 4.70 -7.19 35.36
CA ALA A 144 4.93 -8.11 36.47
C ALA A 144 4.61 -9.58 36.17
N PHE A 145 3.58 -9.84 35.37
CA PHE A 145 3.14 -11.18 34.95
C PHE A 145 3.08 -11.32 33.42
N SER A 146 3.80 -10.47 32.68
CA SER A 146 3.77 -10.55 31.22
C SER A 146 4.42 -11.85 30.73
N ASN A 147 3.86 -12.45 29.67
CA ASN A 147 4.26 -13.74 29.11
C ASN A 147 4.12 -14.93 30.09
N CYS A 148 3.33 -14.80 31.15
CA CYS A 148 2.91 -15.95 31.97
C CYS A 148 1.81 -16.74 31.25
N SER A 149 2.16 -17.42 30.15
CA SER A 149 1.18 -17.99 29.21
C SER A 149 0.25 -19.05 29.81
N ALA A 150 0.67 -19.75 30.87
CA ALA A 150 -0.16 -20.74 31.57
C ALA A 150 -1.01 -20.14 32.72
N LEU A 151 -0.90 -18.84 33.00
CA LEU A 151 -1.57 -18.19 34.12
C LEU A 151 -3.09 -18.13 33.88
N ASP A 152 -3.84 -18.96 34.61
CA ASP A 152 -5.30 -19.09 34.45
C ASP A 152 -6.10 -18.37 35.55
N ASN A 153 -5.51 -18.23 36.75
CA ASN A 153 -6.19 -17.74 37.94
C ASN A 153 -5.29 -16.81 38.77
N VAL A 154 -5.72 -15.56 38.90
CA VAL A 154 -5.06 -14.51 39.67
C VAL A 154 -6.00 -14.03 40.77
N ILE A 155 -5.58 -14.15 42.02
CA ILE A 155 -6.28 -13.54 43.15
C ILE A 155 -5.67 -12.17 43.40
N MET A 156 -6.40 -11.13 42.96
CA MET A 156 -6.00 -9.73 43.13
C MET A 156 -6.24 -9.22 44.57
N PRO A 157 -5.42 -8.28 45.06
CA PRO A 157 -5.68 -7.59 46.32
C PRO A 157 -6.80 -6.54 46.14
N TYR A 158 -7.47 -6.14 47.24
CA TYR A 158 -8.62 -5.22 47.16
C TYR A 158 -8.26 -3.75 46.94
N ASP A 159 -7.01 -3.34 47.15
CA ASP A 159 -6.59 -1.93 47.24
C ASP A 159 -5.66 -1.45 46.10
N VAL A 160 -5.72 -2.10 44.93
CA VAL A 160 -4.94 -1.70 43.73
C VAL A 160 -5.70 -0.67 42.89
N ASP A 161 -5.14 0.52 42.82
CA ASP A 161 -5.68 1.67 42.09
C ASP A 161 -5.41 1.61 40.57
N ILE A 162 -4.24 1.10 40.19
CA ILE A 162 -3.80 1.06 38.79
C ILE A 162 -3.31 -0.34 38.46
N VAL A 163 -3.84 -0.92 37.38
CA VAL A 163 -3.20 -2.06 36.71
C VAL A 163 -2.24 -1.46 35.69
N GLU A 164 -0.95 -1.43 36.02
CA GLU A 164 0.09 -0.78 35.22
C GLU A 164 0.25 -1.38 33.81
N ALA A 165 1.07 -0.73 32.98
CA ALA A 165 1.31 -1.15 31.61
C ALA A 165 1.74 -2.63 31.51
N ALA A 166 1.10 -3.38 30.60
CA ALA A 166 1.43 -4.76 30.26
C ALA A 166 1.48 -5.77 31.44
N VAL A 167 0.86 -5.48 32.59
CA VAL A 167 0.93 -6.37 33.79
C VAL A 167 0.57 -7.82 33.47
N PHE A 168 -0.51 -8.06 32.72
CA PHE A 168 -0.97 -9.40 32.31
C PHE A 168 -0.84 -9.61 30.79
N SER A 169 0.04 -8.88 30.12
CA SER A 169 0.23 -9.03 28.67
C SER A 169 0.69 -10.45 28.33
N SER A 170 0.01 -11.08 27.36
CA SER A 170 0.24 -12.43 26.85
C SER A 170 0.06 -13.54 27.89
N CYS A 171 -0.82 -13.32 28.88
CA CYS A 171 -1.36 -14.38 29.73
C CYS A 171 -2.39 -15.20 28.95
N LEU A 172 -1.93 -16.04 28.02
CA LEU A 172 -2.76 -16.73 27.03
C LEU A 172 -3.87 -17.60 27.64
N ALA A 173 -3.64 -18.19 28.82
CA ALA A 173 -4.60 -19.04 29.52
C ALA A 173 -5.58 -18.27 30.44
N LEU A 174 -5.38 -16.97 30.65
CA LEU A 174 -6.19 -16.18 31.59
C LEU A 174 -7.61 -16.03 31.04
N SER A 175 -8.56 -16.77 31.62
CA SER A 175 -9.94 -16.85 31.13
C SER A 175 -10.89 -15.85 31.80
N SER A 176 -10.58 -15.45 33.02
CA SER A 176 -11.29 -14.45 33.80
C SER A 176 -10.36 -13.84 34.85
N ILE A 177 -10.63 -12.61 35.26
CA ILE A 177 -9.94 -11.94 36.36
C ILE A 177 -10.90 -11.01 37.08
N ARG A 178 -10.85 -10.99 38.40
CA ARG A 178 -11.56 -10.00 39.23
C ARG A 178 -10.60 -8.90 39.61
N LEU A 179 -10.87 -7.70 39.14
CA LEU A 179 -10.07 -6.52 39.45
C LEU A 179 -10.33 -6.03 40.87
N SER A 180 -9.44 -5.18 41.40
CA SER A 180 -9.70 -4.46 42.64
C SER A 180 -10.89 -3.52 42.42
N PRO A 181 -11.83 -3.40 43.38
CA PRO A 181 -12.92 -2.42 43.31
C PRO A 181 -12.43 -0.97 43.32
N LYS A 182 -11.16 -0.71 43.70
CA LYS A 182 -10.55 0.61 43.67
C LYS A 182 -9.89 0.94 42.34
N THR A 183 -9.69 -0.03 41.44
CA THR A 183 -8.98 0.22 40.18
C THR A 183 -9.64 1.33 39.36
N ARG A 184 -8.87 2.38 39.07
CA ARG A 184 -9.24 3.56 38.28
C ARG A 184 -8.71 3.50 36.85
N VAL A 185 -7.58 2.82 36.63
CA VAL A 185 -6.89 2.81 35.33
C VAL A 185 -6.46 1.39 34.95
N LEU A 186 -6.79 1.01 33.71
CA LEU A 186 -6.16 -0.12 33.02
C LEU A 186 -5.09 0.43 32.07
N GLY A 187 -3.83 0.27 32.45
CA GLY A 187 -2.67 0.82 31.74
C GLY A 187 -2.46 0.22 30.35
N GLN A 188 -1.53 0.82 29.61
CA GLN A 188 -1.25 0.46 28.23
C GLN A 188 -0.96 -1.04 28.09
N GLY A 189 -1.74 -1.74 27.26
CA GLY A 189 -1.57 -3.17 27.03
C GLY A 189 -1.76 -4.07 28.26
N ALA A 190 -2.45 -3.62 29.32
CA ALA A 190 -2.60 -4.37 30.57
C ALA A 190 -3.01 -5.84 30.39
N PHE A 191 -3.89 -6.12 29.42
CA PHE A 191 -4.36 -7.46 29.02
C PHE A 191 -4.06 -7.77 27.54
N TYR A 192 -3.03 -7.15 26.96
CA TYR A 192 -2.61 -7.36 25.57
C TYR A 192 -2.45 -8.87 25.29
N HIS A 193 -3.09 -9.42 24.26
CA HIS A 193 -3.06 -10.85 23.91
C HIS A 193 -3.48 -11.82 25.03
N CYS A 194 -4.41 -11.45 25.92
CA CYS A 194 -5.10 -12.41 26.78
C CYS A 194 -6.16 -13.20 25.98
N GLU A 195 -5.72 -14.12 25.13
CA GLU A 195 -6.56 -14.78 24.13
C GLU A 195 -7.69 -15.64 24.71
N SER A 196 -7.53 -16.19 25.91
CA SER A 196 -8.59 -16.97 26.59
C SER A 196 -9.61 -16.11 27.34
N LEU A 197 -9.38 -14.80 27.51
CA LEU A 197 -10.21 -13.92 28.33
C LEU A 197 -11.58 -13.72 27.66
N LYS A 198 -12.63 -14.35 28.22
CA LYS A 198 -13.98 -14.29 27.63
C LYS A 198 -14.77 -13.04 28.00
N GLY A 199 -14.50 -12.51 29.18
CA GLY A 199 -15.18 -11.36 29.76
C GLY A 199 -14.40 -10.84 30.95
N ILE A 200 -14.62 -9.57 31.29
CA ILE A 200 -14.02 -8.91 32.45
C ILE A 200 -15.05 -7.98 33.09
N GLU A 201 -15.18 -8.09 34.41
CA GLU A 201 -15.99 -7.16 35.20
C GLU A 201 -15.15 -5.91 35.50
N LEU A 202 -15.52 -4.79 34.87
CA LEU A 202 -14.86 -3.51 35.09
C LEU A 202 -15.40 -2.84 36.37
N PRO A 203 -14.54 -2.35 37.28
CA PRO A 203 -14.99 -1.66 38.49
C PRO A 203 -15.78 -0.38 38.19
N GLU A 204 -16.80 -0.10 38.99
CA GLU A 204 -17.65 1.10 38.86
C GLU A 204 -16.88 2.43 38.97
N GLY A 205 -15.68 2.42 39.55
CA GLY A 205 -14.80 3.58 39.65
C GLY A 205 -13.81 3.74 38.48
N LEU A 206 -13.81 2.86 37.49
CA LEU A 206 -12.83 2.88 36.40
C LEU A 206 -12.99 4.11 35.50
N ILE A 207 -11.93 4.91 35.41
CA ILE A 207 -11.90 6.19 34.68
C ILE A 207 -11.31 5.99 33.28
N GLU A 208 -10.28 5.15 33.16
CA GLU A 208 -9.50 5.00 31.93
C GLU A 208 -9.25 3.52 31.54
N ILE A 209 -9.44 3.23 30.24
CA ILE A 209 -8.88 2.08 29.55
C ILE A 209 -7.84 2.61 28.56
N SER A 210 -6.55 2.45 28.85
CA SER A 210 -5.48 3.02 28.03
C SER A 210 -5.30 2.30 26.69
N ARG A 211 -4.43 2.86 25.85
CA ARG A 211 -4.08 2.33 24.52
C ARG A 211 -3.77 0.83 24.55
N ASP A 212 -4.31 0.10 23.57
CA ASP A 212 -4.08 -1.33 23.36
C ASP A 212 -4.38 -2.25 24.58
N ALA A 213 -5.10 -1.78 25.61
CA ALA A 213 -5.30 -2.50 26.87
C ALA A 213 -5.85 -3.93 26.72
N PHE A 214 -6.75 -4.18 25.78
CA PHE A 214 -7.28 -5.50 25.42
C PHE A 214 -6.95 -5.90 23.98
N LEU A 215 -5.93 -5.30 23.37
CA LEU A 215 -5.56 -5.63 21.99
C LEU A 215 -5.24 -7.13 21.88
N GLY A 216 -5.89 -7.84 20.96
CA GLY A 216 -5.65 -9.27 20.74
C GLY A 216 -6.31 -10.18 21.75
N CYS A 217 -7.22 -9.70 22.60
CA CYS A 217 -8.10 -10.56 23.40
C CYS A 217 -9.14 -11.25 22.51
N THR A 218 -8.69 -12.24 21.72
CA THR A 218 -9.50 -12.93 20.70
C THR A 218 -10.65 -13.73 21.28
N GLY A 219 -10.59 -14.09 22.57
CA GLY A 219 -11.65 -14.73 23.35
C GLY A 219 -12.73 -13.79 23.86
N LEU A 220 -12.50 -12.47 23.90
CA LEU A 220 -13.41 -11.52 24.54
C LEU A 220 -14.70 -11.39 23.73
N GLU A 221 -15.83 -11.78 24.30
CA GLU A 221 -17.13 -11.85 23.59
C GLU A 221 -17.97 -10.59 23.79
N GLN A 222 -17.94 -10.04 25.00
CA GLN A 222 -18.73 -8.90 25.47
C GLN A 222 -17.95 -8.11 26.52
N ILE A 223 -18.23 -6.80 26.63
CA ILE A 223 -17.70 -5.97 27.71
C ILE A 223 -18.72 -4.91 28.15
N CYS A 224 -18.88 -4.77 29.46
CA CYS A 224 -19.71 -3.73 30.07
C CYS A 224 -18.83 -2.58 30.56
N LEU A 225 -19.02 -1.39 29.99
CA LEU A 225 -18.27 -0.19 30.32
C LEU A 225 -18.96 0.55 31.48
N PRO A 226 -18.26 0.88 32.58
CA PRO A 226 -18.87 1.49 33.77
C PRO A 226 -19.25 2.96 33.55
N ALA A 227 -20.08 3.51 34.44
CA ALA A 227 -20.61 4.87 34.30
C ALA A 227 -19.55 5.97 34.47
N SER A 228 -18.49 5.68 35.24
CA SER A 228 -17.37 6.60 35.49
C SER A 228 -16.36 6.69 34.36
N LEU A 229 -16.38 5.74 33.42
CA LEU A 229 -15.40 5.66 32.34
C LEU A 229 -15.51 6.87 31.42
N ASN A 230 -14.41 7.60 31.26
CA ASN A 230 -14.34 8.80 30.43
C ASN A 230 -13.18 8.80 29.42
N GLN A 231 -12.27 7.82 29.47
CA GLN A 231 -11.18 7.70 28.52
C GLN A 231 -11.01 6.27 28.01
N ILE A 232 -10.94 6.12 26.68
CA ILE A 232 -10.61 4.87 25.99
C ILE A 232 -9.52 5.20 24.97
N GLY A 233 -8.34 4.61 25.14
CA GLY A 233 -7.20 4.82 24.26
C GLY A 233 -7.31 4.07 22.94
N ASP A 234 -6.51 4.52 21.97
CA ASP A 234 -6.52 3.96 20.62
C ASP A 234 -6.24 2.46 20.61
N GLY A 235 -6.98 1.73 19.78
CA GLY A 235 -6.81 0.28 19.64
C GLY A 235 -7.07 -0.55 20.90
N ALA A 236 -7.67 0.01 21.95
CA ALA A 236 -7.94 -0.70 23.21
C ALA A 236 -8.62 -2.06 23.01
N PHE A 237 -9.48 -2.20 21.99
CA PHE A 237 -10.19 -3.44 21.63
C PHE A 237 -9.81 -3.99 20.24
N TYR A 238 -8.66 -3.59 19.70
CA TYR A 238 -8.22 -4.05 18.38
C TYR A 238 -7.94 -5.56 18.39
N LYS A 239 -8.34 -6.29 17.34
CA LYS A 239 -8.23 -7.76 17.25
C LYS A 239 -8.98 -8.53 18.35
N CYS A 240 -9.94 -7.93 19.04
CA CYS A 240 -10.93 -8.68 19.82
C CYS A 240 -11.93 -9.37 18.86
N THR A 241 -11.49 -10.43 18.18
CA THR A 241 -12.19 -11.05 17.05
C THR A 241 -13.49 -11.77 17.41
N ARG A 242 -13.80 -11.94 18.70
CA ARG A 242 -15.10 -12.45 19.17
C ARG A 242 -15.99 -11.38 19.80
N LEU A 243 -15.48 -10.15 19.96
CA LEU A 243 -16.23 -9.08 20.59
C LEU A 243 -17.33 -8.65 19.62
N SER A 244 -18.58 -8.84 20.04
CA SER A 244 -19.75 -8.65 19.19
C SER A 244 -20.63 -7.48 19.62
N SER A 245 -20.53 -7.04 20.87
CA SER A 245 -21.14 -5.78 21.31
C SER A 245 -20.46 -5.18 22.54
N PHE A 246 -20.75 -3.90 22.73
CA PHE A 246 -20.49 -3.15 23.96
C PHE A 246 -21.80 -2.94 24.71
N SER A 247 -21.76 -3.02 26.03
CA SER A 247 -22.80 -2.49 26.91
C SER A 247 -22.24 -1.37 27.76
N LEU A 248 -23.09 -0.41 28.14
CA LEU A 248 -22.73 0.71 29.02
C LEU A 248 -23.62 0.69 30.25
N ALA A 249 -23.00 0.92 31.41
CA ALA A 249 -23.73 1.18 32.64
C ALA A 249 -24.53 2.49 32.53
N THR A 250 -25.70 2.50 33.17
CA THR A 250 -26.59 3.66 33.22
C THR A 250 -25.87 4.88 33.76
N GLY A 251 -26.01 6.01 33.07
CA GLY A 251 -25.45 7.29 33.53
C GLY A 251 -24.05 7.63 33.03
N ASN A 252 -23.41 6.79 32.20
CA ASN A 252 -22.14 7.16 31.55
C ASN A 252 -22.32 8.47 30.76
N GLN A 253 -21.50 9.49 31.06
CA GLN A 253 -21.63 10.83 30.46
C GLN A 253 -20.82 11.00 29.17
N THR A 254 -19.82 10.15 28.94
CA THR A 254 -18.81 10.34 27.89
C THR A 254 -19.06 9.49 26.66
N PHE A 255 -19.47 8.23 26.86
CA PHE A 255 -19.65 7.26 25.79
C PHE A 255 -21.12 6.90 25.58
N ALA A 256 -21.43 6.42 24.38
CA ALA A 256 -22.73 5.88 24.01
C ALA A 256 -22.54 4.65 23.11
N THR A 257 -23.50 3.73 23.13
CA THR A 257 -23.65 2.71 22.10
C THR A 257 -24.74 3.13 21.12
N VAL A 258 -24.44 3.01 19.82
CA VAL A 258 -25.42 3.17 18.74
C VAL A 258 -25.43 1.88 17.95
N GLY A 259 -26.48 1.06 18.16
CA GLY A 259 -26.45 -0.34 17.75
C GLY A 259 -25.34 -1.09 18.50
N LEU A 260 -24.44 -1.73 17.76
CA LEU A 260 -23.32 -2.50 18.31
C LEU A 260 -22.05 -1.66 18.51
N ALA A 261 -21.99 -0.47 17.91
CA ALA A 261 -20.79 0.36 17.88
C ALA A 261 -20.69 1.32 19.07
N LEU A 262 -19.46 1.57 19.50
CA LEU A 262 -19.11 2.47 20.59
C LEU A 262 -18.77 3.87 20.06
N TYR A 263 -19.35 4.89 20.68
CA TYR A 263 -19.18 6.29 20.31
C TYR A 263 -18.75 7.15 21.48
N HIS A 264 -17.98 8.19 21.18
CA HIS A 264 -17.81 9.33 22.07
C HIS A 264 -18.97 10.33 21.87
N LYS A 265 -19.68 10.69 22.94
CA LYS A 265 -20.92 11.48 22.90
C LYS A 265 -20.72 12.90 22.36
N SER A 266 -19.77 13.66 22.93
CA SER A 266 -19.62 15.09 22.58
C SER A 266 -19.06 15.29 21.17
N SER A 267 -18.01 14.55 20.81
CA SER A 267 -17.37 14.59 19.48
C SER A 267 -18.14 13.83 18.40
N LYS A 268 -19.15 13.02 18.76
CA LYS A 268 -19.92 12.16 17.84
C LYS A 268 -19.00 11.28 16.97
N GLN A 269 -17.92 10.81 17.57
CA GLN A 269 -16.91 9.97 16.92
C GLN A 269 -17.21 8.50 17.13
N LEU A 270 -17.11 7.69 16.07
CA LEU A 270 -17.14 6.24 16.16
C LEU A 270 -15.77 5.75 16.64
N LEU A 271 -15.73 5.19 17.85
CA LEU A 271 -14.52 4.70 18.49
C LEU A 271 -14.20 3.25 18.10
N CYS A 272 -15.22 2.40 18.10
CA CYS A 272 -15.03 1.00 17.76
C CYS A 272 -16.32 0.38 17.24
N TYR A 273 -16.22 -0.31 16.10
CA TYR A 273 -17.17 -1.30 15.64
C TYR A 273 -16.61 -2.69 15.99
N PRO A 274 -17.29 -3.48 16.84
CA PRO A 274 -16.76 -4.74 17.33
C PRO A 274 -16.35 -5.71 16.20
N ALA A 275 -15.12 -6.22 16.23
CA ALA A 275 -14.56 -7.04 15.16
C ALA A 275 -15.16 -8.45 15.04
N GLY A 276 -15.84 -8.94 16.10
CA GLY A 276 -16.57 -10.20 16.08
C GLY A 276 -17.94 -10.14 15.41
N CYS A 277 -18.37 -8.96 14.95
CA CYS A 277 -19.57 -8.81 14.15
C CYS A 277 -19.39 -9.44 12.75
N THR A 278 -20.43 -10.12 12.26
CA THR A 278 -20.45 -10.76 10.94
C THR A 278 -21.20 -9.94 9.88
N ASN A 279 -21.47 -8.66 10.16
CA ASN A 279 -22.18 -7.77 9.25
C ASN A 279 -21.33 -7.49 8.00
N SER A 280 -21.82 -7.91 6.84
CA SER A 280 -21.14 -7.68 5.55
C SER A 280 -21.36 -6.29 4.98
N SER A 281 -22.42 -5.59 5.41
CA SER A 281 -22.70 -4.21 5.03
C SER A 281 -23.04 -3.39 6.28
N ILE A 282 -22.37 -2.24 6.43
CA ILE A 282 -22.58 -1.31 7.54
C ILE A 282 -23.01 0.06 7.02
N ARG A 283 -24.08 0.57 7.62
CA ARG A 283 -24.56 1.93 7.43
C ARG A 283 -24.16 2.76 8.65
N VAL A 284 -23.17 3.62 8.50
CA VAL A 284 -22.72 4.49 9.59
C VAL A 284 -23.83 5.53 9.87
N PRO A 285 -24.30 5.66 11.13
CA PRO A 285 -25.43 6.53 11.48
C PRO A 285 -25.27 7.99 11.08
N LYS A 286 -26.37 8.62 10.63
CA LYS A 286 -26.42 10.07 10.37
C LYS A 286 -26.04 10.84 11.65
N GLY A 287 -25.22 11.89 11.50
CA GLY A 287 -24.74 12.68 12.62
C GLY A 287 -23.38 12.24 13.17
N THR A 288 -22.85 11.09 12.74
CA THR A 288 -21.45 10.71 13.00
C THR A 288 -20.53 11.73 12.34
N LEU A 289 -19.64 12.34 13.11
CA LEU A 289 -18.73 13.40 12.65
C LEU A 289 -17.34 12.88 12.31
N SER A 290 -16.88 11.82 12.96
CA SER A 290 -15.56 11.26 12.67
C SER A 290 -15.44 9.77 12.95
N LEU A 291 -14.48 9.13 12.30
CA LEU A 291 -14.03 7.76 12.59
C LEU A 291 -12.65 7.83 13.24
N SER A 292 -12.49 7.17 14.39
CA SER A 292 -11.20 7.09 15.11
C SER A 292 -10.20 6.14 14.46
N GLU A 293 -8.95 6.18 14.94
CA GLU A 293 -7.94 5.18 14.60
C GLU A 293 -8.48 3.78 14.89
N LYS A 294 -8.37 2.88 13.90
CA LYS A 294 -8.81 1.48 14.00
C LYS A 294 -10.32 1.29 14.29
N ALA A 295 -11.16 2.28 14.00
CA ALA A 295 -12.61 2.23 14.25
C ALA A 295 -13.30 0.94 13.76
N PHE A 296 -12.97 0.44 12.57
CA PHE A 296 -13.48 -0.82 12.00
C PHE A 296 -12.41 -1.92 11.95
N SER A 297 -11.30 -1.75 12.65
CA SER A 297 -10.11 -2.56 12.42
C SER A 297 -10.33 -4.03 12.78
N GLY A 298 -9.92 -4.92 11.86
CA GLY A 298 -10.11 -6.37 12.01
C GLY A 298 -11.53 -6.88 11.74
N ASN A 299 -12.45 -6.05 11.22
CA ASN A 299 -13.75 -6.52 10.73
C ASN A 299 -13.56 -7.27 9.40
N THR A 300 -13.22 -8.56 9.48
CA THR A 300 -12.88 -9.39 8.30
C THR A 300 -14.07 -9.78 7.44
N TYR A 301 -15.30 -9.61 7.95
CA TYR A 301 -16.53 -9.90 7.21
C TYR A 301 -17.12 -8.67 6.50
N LEU A 302 -16.64 -7.46 6.83
CA LEU A 302 -17.18 -6.22 6.29
C LEU A 302 -16.79 -6.07 4.81
N CYS A 303 -17.77 -6.19 3.92
CA CYS A 303 -17.58 -6.07 2.47
C CYS A 303 -17.95 -4.69 1.93
N ASP A 304 -18.86 -3.98 2.60
CA ASP A 304 -19.47 -2.75 2.15
C ASP A 304 -19.73 -1.77 3.31
N ILE A 305 -19.38 -0.51 3.14
CA ILE A 305 -19.64 0.52 4.14
C ILE A 305 -20.20 1.79 3.52
N HIS A 306 -21.27 2.28 4.12
CA HIS A 306 -21.97 3.49 3.73
C HIS A 306 -21.75 4.59 4.78
N LEU A 307 -21.02 5.64 4.41
CA LEU A 307 -20.67 6.78 5.27
C LEU A 307 -21.72 7.91 5.17
N PRO A 308 -22.01 8.63 6.27
CA PRO A 308 -22.97 9.74 6.26
C PRO A 308 -22.35 11.02 5.70
N ALA A 309 -23.17 11.92 5.17
CA ALA A 309 -22.72 13.25 4.71
C ALA A 309 -22.15 14.13 5.84
N SER A 310 -22.43 13.80 7.11
CA SER A 310 -21.88 14.49 8.28
C SER A 310 -20.43 14.14 8.59
N ILE A 311 -19.84 13.11 7.95
CA ILE A 311 -18.46 12.70 8.25
C ILE A 311 -17.50 13.83 7.84
N ALA A 312 -16.76 14.35 8.82
CA ALA A 312 -15.84 15.47 8.66
C ALA A 312 -14.38 15.02 8.70
N SER A 313 -14.08 13.92 9.39
CA SER A 313 -12.75 13.31 9.39
C SER A 313 -12.80 11.78 9.51
N ILE A 314 -11.84 11.12 8.88
CA ILE A 314 -11.62 9.67 8.93
C ILE A 314 -10.15 9.48 9.24
N ASP A 315 -9.85 8.84 10.37
CA ASP A 315 -8.47 8.50 10.70
C ASP A 315 -7.89 7.50 9.68
N ALA A 316 -6.59 7.63 9.40
CA ALA A 316 -5.89 6.85 8.39
C ALA A 316 -6.03 5.33 8.59
N SER A 317 -6.12 4.86 9.83
CA SER A 317 -6.23 3.43 10.15
C SER A 317 -7.65 2.95 10.37
N ALA A 318 -8.68 3.77 10.11
CA ALA A 318 -10.06 3.46 10.46
C ALA A 318 -10.53 2.11 9.89
N PHE A 319 -10.06 1.72 8.70
CA PHE A 319 -10.42 0.46 8.03
C PHE A 319 -9.29 -0.59 8.02
N PHE A 320 -8.27 -0.44 8.86
CA PHE A 320 -7.11 -1.34 8.85
C PHE A 320 -7.52 -2.81 9.10
N GLY A 321 -7.17 -3.73 8.20
CA GLY A 321 -7.53 -5.14 8.34
C GLY A 321 -8.99 -5.49 8.05
N CYS A 322 -9.77 -4.58 7.45
CA CYS A 322 -11.05 -4.91 6.81
C CYS A 322 -10.81 -5.63 5.47
N ASP A 323 -10.19 -6.82 5.51
CA ASP A 323 -9.62 -7.50 4.32
C ASP A 323 -10.66 -7.95 3.25
N ALA A 324 -11.95 -7.90 3.60
CA ALA A 324 -13.06 -8.19 2.70
C ALA A 324 -13.72 -6.92 2.12
N LEU A 325 -13.33 -5.72 2.57
CA LEU A 325 -13.97 -4.47 2.17
C LEU A 325 -13.73 -4.20 0.69
N THR A 326 -14.79 -4.26 -0.09
CA THR A 326 -14.78 -4.05 -1.55
C THR A 326 -15.44 -2.74 -1.97
N ASN A 327 -16.30 -2.18 -1.11
CA ASN A 327 -17.06 -0.99 -1.45
C ASN A 327 -17.13 0.00 -0.29
N ILE A 328 -16.88 1.27 -0.59
CA ILE A 328 -17.18 2.41 0.28
C ILE A 328 -18.16 3.29 -0.48
N SER A 329 -19.17 3.83 0.18
CA SER A 329 -20.11 4.77 -0.43
C SER A 329 -20.47 5.89 0.55
N ILE A 330 -21.06 6.97 0.02
CA ILE A 330 -21.54 8.11 0.82
C ILE A 330 -23.00 8.38 0.42
N TYR A 331 -23.89 8.51 1.41
CA TYR A 331 -25.34 8.65 1.17
C TYR A 331 -25.76 9.85 0.32
N GLU A 332 -25.06 10.95 0.49
CA GLU A 332 -25.37 12.26 -0.07
C GLU A 332 -24.02 12.98 -0.32
N GLN A 333 -24.03 14.12 -1.00
CA GLN A 333 -22.78 14.87 -1.20
C GLN A 333 -22.15 15.24 0.14
N ASN A 334 -20.94 14.75 0.39
CA ASN A 334 -20.16 15.08 1.58
C ASN A 334 -19.23 16.27 1.28
N ALA A 335 -19.01 17.14 2.26
CA ALA A 335 -18.20 18.34 2.09
C ALA A 335 -16.68 18.09 2.08
N ARG A 336 -16.24 16.90 2.49
CA ARG A 336 -14.82 16.54 2.73
C ARG A 336 -14.34 15.33 1.94
N TYR A 337 -15.23 14.43 1.56
CA TYR A 337 -14.91 13.18 0.92
C TYR A 337 -15.78 12.94 -0.30
N GLU A 338 -15.24 12.18 -1.24
CA GLU A 338 -15.98 11.57 -2.32
C GLU A 338 -15.49 10.15 -2.57
N VAL A 339 -16.28 9.37 -3.30
CA VAL A 339 -15.95 8.00 -3.66
C VAL A 339 -15.96 7.89 -5.18
N ASP A 340 -14.95 7.21 -5.72
CA ASP A 340 -14.94 6.78 -7.11
C ASP A 340 -14.56 5.30 -7.20
N GLN A 341 -15.39 4.51 -7.89
CA GLN A 341 -15.24 3.05 -8.00
C GLN A 341 -14.95 2.34 -6.67
N GLY A 342 -15.58 2.78 -5.58
CA GLY A 342 -15.40 2.24 -4.23
C GLY A 342 -14.14 2.72 -3.50
N VAL A 343 -13.25 3.46 -4.16
CA VAL A 343 -12.05 4.08 -3.56
C VAL A 343 -12.42 5.44 -2.97
N LEU A 344 -11.90 5.72 -1.77
CA LEU A 344 -12.20 6.94 -1.02
C LEU A 344 -11.15 8.02 -1.28
N PHE A 345 -11.63 9.20 -1.64
CA PHE A 345 -10.84 10.40 -1.90
C PHE A 345 -11.30 11.55 -1.01
N ASP A 346 -10.47 12.59 -0.88
CA ASP A 346 -10.97 13.88 -0.45
C ASP A 346 -11.89 14.50 -1.51
N ARG A 347 -12.71 15.47 -1.11
CA ARG A 347 -13.77 16.05 -1.94
C ARG A 347 -13.29 16.68 -3.26
N PHE A 348 -12.00 17.03 -3.34
CA PHE A 348 -11.40 17.70 -4.48
C PHE A 348 -10.49 16.77 -5.30
N ARG A 349 -10.44 15.46 -4.98
CA ARG A 349 -9.54 14.47 -5.58
C ARG A 349 -8.08 14.91 -5.62
N ASN A 350 -7.65 15.61 -4.57
CA ASN A 350 -6.25 15.95 -4.36
C ASN A 350 -5.53 14.88 -3.53
N ARG A 351 -6.29 14.10 -2.75
CA ARG A 351 -5.79 13.06 -1.85
C ARG A 351 -6.56 11.76 -2.03
N LEU A 352 -5.81 10.67 -2.26
CA LEU A 352 -6.34 9.32 -2.11
C LEU A 352 -6.31 8.96 -0.63
N VAL A 353 -7.48 8.78 -0.03
CA VAL A 353 -7.65 8.57 1.42
C VAL A 353 -7.55 7.09 1.75
N TYR A 354 -8.26 6.23 1.02
CA TYR A 354 -8.24 4.79 1.28
C TYR A 354 -8.68 3.96 0.06
N TYR A 355 -7.92 2.91 -0.21
CA TYR A 355 -8.19 1.88 -1.20
C TYR A 355 -8.69 0.60 -0.50
N PRO A 356 -9.92 0.12 -0.79
CA PRO A 356 -10.45 -1.08 -0.18
C PRO A 356 -9.63 -2.34 -0.49
N THR A 357 -9.15 -3.01 0.55
CA THR A 357 -8.25 -4.18 0.45
C THR A 357 -8.92 -5.46 -0.08
N GLY A 358 -10.25 -5.51 -0.05
CA GLY A 358 -11.06 -6.56 -0.65
C GLY A 358 -11.16 -6.47 -2.18
N LEU A 359 -10.83 -5.32 -2.79
CA LEU A 359 -10.76 -5.21 -4.24
C LEU A 359 -9.70 -6.17 -4.81
N THR A 360 -10.09 -6.96 -5.80
CA THR A 360 -9.28 -8.06 -6.36
C THR A 360 -8.53 -7.69 -7.64
N TYR A 361 -8.55 -6.41 -8.01
CA TYR A 361 -7.78 -5.91 -9.15
C TYR A 361 -6.29 -6.25 -8.98
N LYS A 362 -5.62 -6.57 -10.09
CA LYS A 362 -4.17 -6.80 -10.10
C LYS A 362 -3.38 -5.52 -10.28
N THR A 363 -3.98 -4.54 -10.95
CA THR A 363 -3.36 -3.25 -11.23
C THR A 363 -4.34 -2.14 -10.89
N TYR A 364 -3.82 -1.03 -10.37
CA TYR A 364 -4.58 0.18 -10.15
C TYR A 364 -3.77 1.39 -10.61
N SER A 365 -4.37 2.21 -11.46
CA SER A 365 -3.81 3.49 -11.87
C SER A 365 -4.48 4.59 -11.07
N ILE A 366 -3.69 5.31 -10.27
CA ILE A 366 -4.20 6.43 -9.48
C ILE A 366 -4.64 7.54 -10.46
N PRO A 367 -5.84 8.11 -10.32
CA PRO A 367 -6.31 9.17 -11.22
C PRO A 367 -5.39 10.40 -11.23
N ASN A 368 -5.25 11.03 -12.41
CA ASN A 368 -4.58 12.33 -12.53
C ASN A 368 -5.31 13.39 -11.67
N GLY A 369 -4.54 14.29 -11.06
CA GLY A 369 -5.04 15.34 -10.16
C GLY A 369 -4.78 15.04 -8.68
N ILE A 370 -4.49 13.79 -8.33
CA ILE A 370 -4.05 13.41 -6.98
C ILE A 370 -2.63 13.94 -6.75
N SER A 371 -2.42 14.71 -5.69
CA SER A 371 -1.09 15.16 -5.25
C SER A 371 -0.57 14.40 -4.01
N VAL A 372 -1.45 13.77 -3.24
CA VAL A 372 -1.10 13.05 -2.01
C VAL A 372 -1.69 11.64 -1.98
N ILE A 373 -0.83 10.64 -1.75
CA ILE A 373 -1.26 9.30 -1.31
C ILE A 373 -1.23 9.30 0.21
N GLY A 374 -2.41 9.21 0.84
CA GLY A 374 -2.57 9.37 2.29
C GLY A 374 -1.96 8.22 3.11
N GLU A 375 -1.78 8.47 4.41
CA GLU A 375 -1.30 7.46 5.35
C GLU A 375 -2.11 6.17 5.27
N GLY A 376 -1.42 5.04 5.11
CA GLY A 376 -2.06 3.72 5.03
C GLY A 376 -3.00 3.49 3.84
N ALA A 377 -3.06 4.40 2.85
CA ALA A 377 -4.12 4.40 1.85
C ALA A 377 -4.24 3.10 1.04
N PHE A 378 -3.13 2.42 0.75
CA PHE A 378 -3.10 1.11 0.09
C PHE A 378 -2.64 -0.02 1.02
N ALA A 379 -2.54 0.22 2.33
CA ALA A 379 -2.00 -0.77 3.26
C ALA A 379 -2.78 -2.09 3.17
N ARG A 380 -2.05 -3.22 3.07
CA ARG A 380 -2.60 -4.57 2.90
C ARG A 380 -3.39 -4.81 1.60
N CYS A 381 -3.28 -3.94 0.60
CA CYS A 381 -3.92 -4.20 -0.69
C CYS A 381 -3.32 -5.43 -1.39
N LYS A 382 -4.11 -6.03 -2.29
CA LYS A 382 -3.75 -7.24 -3.05
C LYS A 382 -3.31 -6.92 -4.48
N LEU A 383 -2.97 -5.65 -4.73
CA LEU A 383 -2.49 -5.17 -6.02
C LEU A 383 -1.07 -5.69 -6.27
N LYS A 384 -0.80 -6.10 -7.51
CA LYS A 384 0.54 -6.43 -8.00
C LYS A 384 1.28 -5.20 -8.49
N THR A 385 0.55 -4.28 -9.11
CA THR A 385 1.12 -3.07 -9.69
C THR A 385 0.28 -1.85 -9.34
N VAL A 386 0.94 -0.77 -8.95
CA VAL A 386 0.32 0.55 -8.77
C VAL A 386 1.03 1.56 -9.67
N VAL A 387 0.24 2.25 -10.49
CA VAL A 387 0.74 3.33 -11.36
C VAL A 387 0.43 4.65 -10.68
N ILE A 388 1.48 5.39 -10.32
CA ILE A 388 1.39 6.70 -9.66
C ILE A 388 1.59 7.78 -10.73
N PRO A 389 0.63 8.71 -10.93
CA PRO A 389 0.73 9.76 -11.94
C PRO A 389 1.70 10.87 -11.50
N ASP A 390 2.24 11.61 -12.48
CA ASP A 390 3.19 12.71 -12.25
C ASP A 390 2.61 13.86 -11.40
N THR A 391 1.30 13.91 -11.18
CA THR A 391 0.69 14.89 -10.27
C THR A 391 1.00 14.62 -8.79
N VAL A 392 1.40 13.39 -8.42
CA VAL A 392 1.67 13.02 -7.02
C VAL A 392 2.98 13.64 -6.55
N GLN A 393 2.91 14.38 -5.44
CA GLN A 393 4.06 15.07 -4.83
C GLN A 393 4.49 14.42 -3.50
N ARG A 394 3.55 13.77 -2.80
CA ARG A 394 3.77 13.19 -1.47
C ARG A 394 3.15 11.81 -1.32
N ILE A 395 3.94 10.90 -0.74
CA ILE A 395 3.49 9.58 -0.29
C ILE A 395 3.70 9.53 1.23
N GLU A 396 2.59 9.42 1.96
CA GLU A 396 2.59 9.45 3.43
C GLU A 396 2.90 8.09 4.06
N ARG A 397 3.05 8.08 5.38
CA ARG A 397 3.45 6.93 6.20
C ARG A 397 2.64 5.69 5.84
N ARG A 398 3.30 4.53 5.74
CA ARG A 398 2.65 3.21 5.55
C ARG A 398 1.73 3.10 4.32
N ALA A 399 1.80 4.01 3.35
CA ALA A 399 0.87 4.04 2.22
C ALA A 399 0.72 2.68 1.52
N PHE A 400 1.81 1.92 1.34
CA PHE A 400 1.81 0.58 0.74
C PHE A 400 2.30 -0.51 1.72
N SER A 401 2.06 -0.34 3.02
CA SER A 401 2.55 -1.27 4.04
C SER A 401 1.79 -2.60 3.99
N VAL A 402 2.51 -3.71 4.09
CA VAL A 402 1.99 -5.09 4.11
C VAL A 402 1.25 -5.45 2.81
N CYS A 403 1.59 -4.79 1.70
CA CYS A 403 1.12 -5.15 0.36
C CYS A 403 1.89 -6.36 -0.16
N LYS A 404 1.59 -7.55 0.39
CA LYS A 404 2.34 -8.79 0.13
C LYS A 404 2.34 -9.24 -1.33
N GLU A 405 1.39 -8.78 -2.12
CA GLU A 405 1.27 -9.11 -3.55
C GLU A 405 1.94 -8.10 -4.48
N LEU A 406 2.43 -6.97 -3.95
CA LEU A 406 2.98 -5.87 -4.73
C LEU A 406 4.34 -6.26 -5.32
N GLU A 407 4.41 -6.33 -6.65
CA GLU A 407 5.59 -6.74 -7.41
C GLU A 407 6.33 -5.50 -7.97
N SER A 408 5.60 -4.46 -8.34
CA SER A 408 6.18 -3.23 -8.91
C SER A 408 5.36 -1.97 -8.59
N VAL A 409 6.07 -0.85 -8.43
CA VAL A 409 5.48 0.49 -8.28
C VAL A 409 6.29 1.47 -9.11
N SER A 410 5.62 2.19 -10.01
CA SER A 410 6.25 3.27 -10.77
C SER A 410 6.10 4.56 -9.98
N ILE A 411 7.19 5.06 -9.38
CA ILE A 411 7.19 6.33 -8.64
C ILE A 411 7.77 7.43 -9.53
N PRO A 412 7.01 8.49 -9.85
CA PRO A 412 7.50 9.57 -10.69
C PRO A 412 8.42 10.55 -9.95
N ASP A 413 9.26 11.28 -10.70
CA ASP A 413 10.22 12.25 -10.15
C ASP A 413 9.57 13.49 -9.52
N SER A 414 8.26 13.68 -9.72
CA SER A 414 7.46 14.68 -9.03
C SER A 414 7.27 14.39 -7.54
N VAL A 415 7.42 13.13 -7.12
CA VAL A 415 7.36 12.73 -5.71
C VAL A 415 8.62 13.22 -5.00
N THR A 416 8.44 14.20 -4.11
CA THR A 416 9.53 14.82 -3.34
C THR A 416 9.50 14.46 -1.86
N VAL A 417 8.35 14.00 -1.35
CA VAL A 417 8.16 13.63 0.05
C VAL A 417 7.74 12.16 0.14
N MET A 418 8.58 11.34 0.78
CA MET A 418 8.31 9.93 1.07
C MET A 418 8.55 9.66 2.56
N GLU A 419 7.49 9.42 3.30
CA GLU A 419 7.51 9.20 4.75
C GLU A 419 7.93 7.78 5.18
N SER A 420 7.85 7.50 6.47
CA SER A 420 8.28 6.23 7.09
C SER A 420 7.43 5.04 6.64
N SER A 421 8.08 3.89 6.47
CA SER A 421 7.44 2.57 6.29
C SER A 421 6.50 2.42 5.08
N ILE A 422 6.70 3.20 4.02
CA ILE A 422 5.82 3.19 2.84
C ILE A 422 5.65 1.78 2.26
N PHE A 423 6.73 1.04 2.02
CA PHE A 423 6.72 -0.30 1.43
C PHE A 423 7.03 -1.40 2.45
N ASN A 424 6.92 -1.12 3.75
CA ASN A 424 7.20 -2.11 4.80
C ASN A 424 6.35 -3.37 4.58
N GLY A 425 6.97 -4.53 4.45
CA GLY A 425 6.28 -5.81 4.25
C GLY A 425 5.74 -6.03 2.83
N ALA A 426 6.22 -5.27 1.83
CA ALA A 426 5.99 -5.57 0.42
C ALA A 426 6.91 -6.73 -0.03
N GLU A 427 6.59 -7.94 0.45
CA GLU A 427 7.45 -9.13 0.36
C GLU A 427 7.78 -9.55 -1.09
N LYS A 428 6.93 -9.23 -2.08
CA LYS A 428 7.14 -9.56 -3.51
C LYS A 428 7.76 -8.44 -4.34
N LEU A 429 8.06 -7.28 -3.75
CA LEU A 429 8.67 -6.17 -4.47
C LEU A 429 10.11 -6.54 -4.84
N VAL A 430 10.39 -6.69 -6.14
CA VAL A 430 11.71 -7.19 -6.62
C VAL A 430 12.69 -6.05 -6.89
N ASP A 431 12.19 -4.97 -7.46
CA ASP A 431 12.95 -3.77 -7.81
C ASP A 431 12.06 -2.54 -7.68
N ILE A 432 12.68 -1.40 -7.39
CA ILE A 432 12.00 -0.12 -7.28
C ILE A 432 12.93 1.03 -7.67
N ARG A 433 12.44 1.89 -8.57
CA ARG A 433 13.12 3.14 -8.90
C ARG A 433 12.66 4.24 -7.95
N LEU A 434 13.61 4.86 -7.28
CA LEU A 434 13.37 5.99 -6.39
C LEU A 434 13.46 7.33 -7.14
N PRO A 435 12.63 8.33 -6.78
CA PRO A 435 12.70 9.67 -7.36
C PRO A 435 14.06 10.35 -7.14
N GLU A 436 14.59 11.01 -8.16
CA GLU A 436 15.94 11.61 -8.12
C GLU A 436 16.05 12.81 -7.14
N ARG A 437 14.90 13.39 -6.77
CA ARG A 437 14.81 14.56 -5.87
C ARG A 437 14.75 14.22 -4.39
N LEU A 438 14.77 12.94 -4.00
CA LEU A 438 14.71 12.53 -2.60
C LEU A 438 15.92 13.01 -1.79
N SER A 439 15.65 13.53 -0.59
CA SER A 439 16.68 13.99 0.36
C SER A 439 17.04 12.94 1.42
N LYS A 440 16.18 11.94 1.65
CA LYS A 440 16.38 10.88 2.65
C LYS A 440 15.64 9.60 2.30
N ILE A 441 16.13 8.47 2.83
CA ILE A 441 15.38 7.21 2.93
C ILE A 441 14.87 7.10 4.37
N SER A 442 13.54 7.20 4.51
CA SER A 442 12.86 7.28 5.81
C SER A 442 12.84 5.94 6.57
N ALA A 443 12.61 6.02 7.88
CA ALA A 443 12.65 4.87 8.77
C ALA A 443 11.71 3.74 8.31
N GLY A 444 12.22 2.51 8.27
CA GLY A 444 11.48 1.31 7.88
C GLY A 444 10.92 1.28 6.45
N MET A 445 11.33 2.18 5.54
CA MET A 445 10.71 2.36 4.22
C MET A 445 10.54 1.06 3.42
N PHE A 446 11.56 0.20 3.42
CA PHE A 446 11.61 -1.11 2.74
C PHE A 446 11.80 -2.27 3.72
N MET A 447 11.53 -2.06 5.02
CA MET A 447 11.65 -3.13 6.03
C MET A 447 10.81 -4.34 5.61
N LEU A 448 11.35 -5.56 5.72
CA LEU A 448 10.69 -6.80 5.29
C LEU A 448 10.35 -6.88 3.79
N CYS A 449 11.00 -6.11 2.92
CA CYS A 449 10.97 -6.33 1.46
C CYS A 449 11.88 -7.52 1.08
N THR A 450 11.44 -8.73 1.40
CA THR A 450 12.24 -9.96 1.30
C THR A 450 12.63 -10.36 -0.11
N SER A 451 11.98 -9.84 -1.16
CA SER A 451 12.34 -10.10 -2.56
C SER A 451 13.18 -9.00 -3.24
N LEU A 452 13.42 -7.87 -2.57
CA LEU A 452 14.16 -6.74 -3.14
C LEU A 452 15.62 -7.16 -3.37
N ARG A 453 16.11 -7.09 -4.62
CA ARG A 453 17.43 -7.65 -5.00
C ARG A 453 18.54 -6.61 -5.05
N SER A 454 18.22 -5.44 -5.59
CA SER A 454 19.14 -4.33 -5.78
C SER A 454 18.43 -3.03 -5.45
N ILE A 455 19.15 -2.03 -4.94
CA ILE A 455 18.61 -0.70 -4.77
C ILE A 455 19.63 0.36 -5.14
N LYS A 456 19.22 1.34 -5.94
CA LYS A 456 20.01 2.54 -6.23
C LYS A 456 19.47 3.71 -5.41
N ILE A 457 20.32 4.24 -4.54
CA ILE A 457 19.96 5.40 -3.71
C ILE A 457 20.25 6.69 -4.51
N PRO A 458 19.26 7.59 -4.70
CA PRO A 458 19.42 8.81 -5.49
C PRO A 458 20.52 9.74 -4.99
N ILE A 459 21.17 10.47 -5.90
CA ILE A 459 22.38 11.27 -5.61
C ILE A 459 22.14 12.40 -4.59
N ARG A 460 20.90 12.81 -4.34
CA ARG A 460 20.57 13.87 -3.37
C ARG A 460 20.34 13.37 -1.94
N VAL A 461 20.25 12.06 -1.73
CA VAL A 461 19.97 11.47 -0.42
C VAL A 461 21.12 11.73 0.55
N LYS A 462 20.81 12.34 1.69
CA LYS A 462 21.75 12.65 2.78
C LYS A 462 21.73 11.61 3.90
N THR A 463 20.58 11.00 4.13
CA THR A 463 20.34 10.16 5.30
C THR A 463 19.58 8.89 4.94
N ILE A 464 20.03 7.76 5.47
CA ILE A 464 19.25 6.51 5.58
C ILE A 464 18.91 6.32 7.07
N GLU A 465 17.62 6.33 7.39
CA GLU A 465 17.09 6.26 8.76
C GLU A 465 16.97 4.81 9.28
N ALA A 466 16.58 4.68 10.55
CA ALA A 466 16.51 3.40 11.27
C ALA A 466 15.66 2.36 10.54
N GLN A 467 16.12 1.12 10.50
CA GLN A 467 15.43 -0.04 9.94
C GLN A 467 15.03 0.06 8.45
N ALA A 468 15.55 1.04 7.70
CA ALA A 468 15.11 1.34 6.33
C ALA A 468 15.02 0.12 5.40
N PHE A 469 15.97 -0.81 5.50
CA PHE A 469 16.07 -2.06 4.74
C PHE A 469 16.20 -3.29 5.67
N GLN A 470 15.80 -3.18 6.95
CA GLN A 470 15.94 -4.30 7.88
C GLN A 470 15.11 -5.51 7.40
N PHE A 471 15.69 -6.72 7.50
CA PHE A 471 15.12 -7.97 6.99
C PHE A 471 14.89 -8.03 5.47
N CYS A 472 15.61 -7.24 4.66
CA CYS A 472 15.66 -7.42 3.21
C CYS A 472 16.60 -8.57 2.84
N SER A 473 16.20 -9.81 3.13
CA SER A 473 17.06 -11.00 3.02
C SER A 473 17.59 -11.29 1.61
N SER A 474 16.89 -10.89 0.55
CA SER A 474 17.35 -11.04 -0.85
C SER A 474 18.18 -9.87 -1.37
N LEU A 475 18.39 -8.82 -0.58
CA LEU A 475 19.12 -7.63 -1.04
C LEU A 475 20.61 -7.95 -1.18
N LYS A 476 21.08 -8.00 -2.42
CA LYS A 476 22.47 -8.33 -2.77
C LYS A 476 23.30 -7.08 -3.00
N GLU A 477 22.72 -6.06 -3.62
CA GLU A 477 23.45 -4.85 -4.01
C GLU A 477 22.73 -3.58 -3.53
N ALA A 478 23.49 -2.67 -2.92
CA ALA A 478 23.05 -1.30 -2.71
C ALA A 478 24.07 -0.31 -3.29
N ILE A 479 23.62 0.51 -4.25
CA ILE A 479 24.42 1.57 -4.85
C ILE A 479 24.17 2.86 -4.05
N LEU A 480 25.21 3.32 -3.35
CA LEU A 480 25.12 4.39 -2.38
C LEU A 480 25.87 5.65 -2.85
N PRO A 481 25.22 6.84 -2.84
CA PRO A 481 25.84 8.05 -3.35
C PRO A 481 26.83 8.65 -2.34
N ARG A 482 27.82 9.38 -2.86
CA ARG A 482 28.80 10.15 -2.04
C ARG A 482 28.14 11.20 -1.14
N SER A 483 26.93 11.63 -1.47
CA SER A 483 26.21 12.67 -0.75
C SER A 483 25.71 12.25 0.63
N LEU A 484 25.68 10.94 0.92
CA LEU A 484 25.30 10.41 2.23
C LEU A 484 26.22 10.94 3.33
N ILE A 485 25.62 11.38 4.43
CA ILE A 485 26.30 11.83 5.65
C ILE A 485 25.84 11.05 6.89
N HIS A 486 24.81 10.22 6.76
CA HIS A 486 24.29 9.40 7.85
C HIS A 486 23.61 8.13 7.35
N ILE A 487 23.88 7.00 8.01
CA ILE A 487 23.19 5.71 7.86
C ILE A 487 22.99 5.17 9.27
N ALA A 488 21.74 4.92 9.67
CA ALA A 488 21.41 4.38 10.98
C ALA A 488 22.02 2.99 11.19
N ASP A 489 22.37 2.66 12.44
CA ASP A 489 23.12 1.44 12.76
C ASP A 489 22.36 0.14 12.43
N ASP A 490 21.03 0.15 12.45
CA ASP A 490 20.16 -0.99 12.18
C ASP A 490 19.53 -0.95 10.77
N ALA A 491 19.95 0.00 9.91
CA ALA A 491 19.32 0.26 8.63
C ALA A 491 19.32 -0.95 7.68
N PHE A 492 20.33 -1.81 7.76
CA PHE A 492 20.52 -2.99 6.90
C PHE A 492 20.67 -4.29 7.71
N ASP A 493 20.19 -4.32 8.96
CA ASP A 493 20.25 -5.53 9.77
C ASP A 493 19.49 -6.68 9.09
N TYR A 494 20.03 -7.90 9.19
CA TYR A 494 19.49 -9.11 8.55
C TYR A 494 19.45 -9.07 7.01
N CYS A 495 20.38 -8.34 6.38
CA CYS A 495 20.67 -8.42 4.94
C CYS A 495 21.91 -9.30 4.68
N GLU A 496 21.74 -10.62 4.60
CA GLU A 496 22.84 -11.59 4.72
C GLU A 496 23.87 -11.57 3.58
N SER A 497 23.47 -11.19 2.36
CA SER A 497 24.29 -11.26 1.15
C SER A 497 24.67 -9.90 0.55
N LEU A 498 24.51 -8.83 1.34
CA LEU A 498 24.64 -7.46 0.87
C LEU A 498 26.09 -7.03 0.62
N PHE A 499 26.34 -6.40 -0.52
CA PHE A 499 27.52 -5.59 -0.77
C PHE A 499 27.13 -4.18 -1.19
N PHE A 500 28.02 -3.22 -0.91
CA PHE A 500 27.85 -1.83 -1.27
C PHE A 500 28.72 -1.45 -2.46
N VAL A 501 28.14 -0.68 -3.37
CA VAL A 501 28.87 0.12 -4.36
C VAL A 501 28.90 1.55 -3.83
N ALA A 502 30.05 1.99 -3.34
CA ALA A 502 30.23 3.31 -2.75
C ALA A 502 31.61 3.89 -3.12
N GLU A 503 31.68 5.20 -3.32
CA GLU A 503 32.96 5.87 -3.59
C GLU A 503 33.91 5.72 -2.39
N LYS A 504 35.19 5.46 -2.66
CA LYS A 504 36.24 5.47 -1.63
C LYS A 504 36.20 6.77 -0.83
N ASP A 505 36.45 6.67 0.48
CA ASP A 505 36.42 7.80 1.43
C ASP A 505 35.04 8.47 1.63
N SER A 506 33.96 7.93 1.04
CA SER A 506 32.60 8.38 1.35
C SER A 506 32.13 7.91 2.74
N PHE A 507 31.07 8.54 3.26
CA PHE A 507 30.43 8.09 4.50
C PHE A 507 29.95 6.63 4.38
N ALA A 508 29.34 6.29 3.24
CA ALA A 508 28.85 4.93 2.96
C ALA A 508 29.99 3.90 2.96
N TYR A 509 31.15 4.24 2.41
CA TYR A 509 32.34 3.39 2.43
C TYR A 509 32.84 3.15 3.87
N THR A 510 32.94 4.21 4.68
CA THR A 510 33.35 4.12 6.09
C THR A 510 32.35 3.28 6.90
N TYR A 511 31.05 3.47 6.65
CA TYR A 511 30.00 2.69 7.27
C TYR A 511 30.12 1.20 6.93
N ALA A 512 30.37 0.85 5.66
CA ALA A 512 30.53 -0.53 5.23
C ALA A 512 31.68 -1.22 5.95
N LEU A 513 32.84 -0.56 6.08
CA LEU A 513 34.00 -1.07 6.82
C LEU A 513 33.66 -1.33 8.29
N ARG A 514 33.00 -0.36 8.96
CA ARG A 514 32.60 -0.49 10.37
C ARG A 514 31.64 -1.66 10.59
N LYS A 515 30.70 -1.88 9.67
CA LYS A 515 29.69 -2.95 9.73
C LYS A 515 30.14 -4.27 9.10
N LYS A 516 31.37 -4.33 8.55
CA LYS A 516 31.92 -5.50 7.83
C LYS A 516 31.07 -5.92 6.62
N ILE A 517 30.46 -4.95 5.93
CA ILE A 517 29.72 -5.16 4.68
C ILE A 517 30.73 -5.17 3.53
N LYS A 518 30.57 -6.08 2.56
CA LYS A 518 31.46 -6.19 1.39
C LYS A 518 31.35 -4.92 0.53
N LEU A 519 32.46 -4.51 -0.09
CA LEU A 519 32.54 -3.35 -0.98
C LEU A 519 32.95 -3.82 -2.39
N ALA A 520 32.36 -3.22 -3.42
CA ALA A 520 32.75 -3.37 -4.82
C ALA A 520 33.38 -2.06 -5.35
N ASP A 521 34.31 -2.16 -6.30
CA ASP A 521 35.03 -1.01 -6.85
C ASP A 521 34.09 -0.08 -7.64
N SER A 522 34.15 1.24 -7.34
CA SER A 522 33.29 2.25 -7.99
C SER A 522 33.64 2.51 -9.48
N GLN A 523 34.73 1.92 -9.99
CA GLN A 523 35.19 2.08 -11.39
C GLN A 523 34.60 1.03 -12.36
N THR A 524 33.88 0.02 -11.88
CA THR A 524 33.22 -0.99 -12.72
C THR A 524 31.72 -0.75 -12.95
N ALA A 525 31.20 0.43 -12.60
CA ALA A 525 29.79 0.77 -12.81
C ALA A 525 29.53 1.21 -14.27
N SER A 526 29.58 0.27 -15.21
CA SER A 526 28.88 0.40 -16.49
C SER A 526 27.41 0.00 -16.32
N ALA A 527 26.53 0.60 -17.12
CA ALA A 527 25.10 0.28 -17.20
C ALA A 527 24.85 -1.25 -17.24
N PRO A 528 23.70 -1.76 -16.73
CA PRO A 528 23.47 -3.19 -16.66
C PRO A 528 23.41 -3.78 -18.07
N GLU A 529 24.50 -4.39 -18.50
CA GLU A 529 24.43 -5.52 -19.42
C GLU A 529 23.80 -6.66 -18.65
N ILE A 530 22.64 -7.13 -19.15
CA ILE A 530 22.03 -8.37 -18.71
C ILE A 530 22.99 -9.49 -19.14
N SER A 531 23.95 -9.80 -18.27
CA SER A 531 24.80 -10.98 -18.42
C SER A 531 24.11 -12.17 -17.77
N SER A 532 23.86 -13.15 -18.63
CA SER A 532 23.45 -14.49 -18.31
C SER A 532 24.43 -15.15 -17.34
N ALA A 533 23.88 -15.81 -16.31
CA ALA A 533 24.58 -16.87 -15.61
C ALA A 533 23.62 -18.06 -15.46
N ASP A 534 23.79 -19.00 -16.38
CA ASP A 534 23.25 -20.34 -16.31
C ASP A 534 23.76 -21.07 -15.07
N ASN A 535 22.84 -21.64 -14.29
CA ASN A 535 22.64 -23.09 -14.23
C ASN A 535 21.64 -23.45 -13.13
N ALA A 536 20.37 -23.66 -13.52
CA ALA A 536 19.62 -24.87 -13.15
C ALA A 536 18.27 -24.90 -13.89
N THR A 537 18.06 -26.03 -14.59
CA THR A 537 16.85 -26.55 -15.23
C THR A 537 16.56 -26.07 -16.66
N GLY A 538 16.72 -27.02 -17.58
CA GLY A 538 16.72 -26.83 -19.03
C GLY A 538 15.39 -26.32 -19.58
N ILE A 539 15.49 -25.26 -20.37
CA ILE A 539 14.47 -24.81 -21.31
C ILE A 539 15.23 -24.40 -22.57
N ASP A 540 14.99 -25.09 -23.68
CA ASP A 540 15.58 -24.79 -24.99
C ASP A 540 15.22 -23.35 -25.41
N MET A 541 16.20 -22.45 -25.45
CA MET A 541 16.03 -21.11 -26.01
C MET A 541 16.34 -21.14 -27.51
N VAL A 542 15.33 -20.82 -28.33
CA VAL A 542 15.51 -20.60 -29.77
C VAL A 542 16.01 -19.18 -29.99
N GLU A 543 17.23 -19.02 -30.50
CA GLU A 543 17.83 -17.73 -30.86
C GLU A 543 17.08 -17.07 -32.03
N LYS A 544 16.88 -15.75 -31.96
CA LYS A 544 16.31 -14.94 -33.04
C LYS A 544 17.32 -14.75 -34.17
N THR A 545 16.92 -15.05 -35.40
CA THR A 545 17.62 -14.59 -36.60
C THR A 545 17.48 -13.06 -36.78
N PRO A 546 18.45 -12.38 -37.42
CA PRO A 546 18.48 -10.91 -37.56
C PRO A 546 17.40 -10.31 -38.47
N SER A 547 16.45 -11.10 -38.99
CA SER A 547 15.49 -10.69 -40.04
C SER A 547 14.16 -10.11 -39.54
N ASP A 548 13.95 -9.97 -38.22
CA ASP A 548 12.64 -9.62 -37.63
C ASP A 548 12.57 -8.21 -37.01
N ARG A 549 13.54 -7.33 -37.26
CA ARG A 549 13.44 -5.92 -36.83
C ARG A 549 12.70 -5.11 -37.91
N ASN A 550 11.40 -4.90 -37.71
CA ASN A 550 10.62 -3.93 -38.49
C ASN A 550 10.77 -2.54 -37.85
N GLU A 551 11.78 -1.79 -38.28
CA GLU A 551 12.10 -0.46 -37.75
C GLU A 551 11.25 0.69 -38.36
N GLY A 552 10.52 0.46 -39.48
CA GLY A 552 9.95 1.56 -40.28
C GLY A 552 8.54 2.09 -39.93
N VAL A 553 7.73 1.42 -39.10
CA VAL A 553 6.32 1.86 -38.83
C VAL A 553 6.09 2.28 -37.38
N ASP A 554 6.93 1.83 -36.44
CA ASP A 554 6.96 2.41 -35.10
C ASP A 554 7.39 3.89 -35.14
N GLU A 555 8.24 4.26 -36.12
CA GLU A 555 8.66 5.64 -36.40
C GLU A 555 7.48 6.53 -36.82
N GLU A 556 6.60 6.07 -37.72
CA GLU A 556 5.43 6.85 -38.19
C GLU A 556 4.40 7.09 -37.07
N LEU A 557 4.28 6.17 -36.12
CA LEU A 557 3.45 6.37 -34.92
C LEU A 557 4.10 7.36 -33.94
N ASP A 558 5.43 7.27 -33.77
CA ASP A 558 6.18 8.14 -32.88
C ASP A 558 6.28 9.59 -33.43
N GLU A 559 6.20 9.79 -34.74
CA GLU A 559 6.11 11.10 -35.43
C GLU A 559 4.78 11.85 -35.24
N LEU A 560 3.70 11.18 -34.82
CA LEU A 560 2.44 11.88 -34.55
C LEU A 560 2.61 12.87 -33.39
N ILE A 561 2.26 14.13 -33.63
CA ILE A 561 2.28 15.18 -32.60
C ILE A 561 1.27 14.83 -31.50
N GLY A 562 1.74 14.89 -30.25
CA GLY A 562 0.93 14.54 -29.08
C GLY A 562 0.58 13.05 -28.97
N LEU A 563 -0.61 12.77 -28.41
CA LEU A 563 -1.21 11.43 -28.32
C LEU A 563 -0.35 10.35 -27.62
N SER A 564 0.55 10.72 -26.71
CA SER A 564 1.47 9.80 -26.01
C SER A 564 0.75 8.60 -25.38
N GLY A 565 -0.38 8.83 -24.71
CA GLY A 565 -1.20 7.76 -24.14
C GLY A 565 -1.79 6.79 -25.17
N ILE A 566 -2.02 7.24 -26.41
CA ILE A 566 -2.50 6.37 -27.51
C ILE A 566 -1.34 5.53 -28.05
N LYS A 567 -0.14 6.11 -28.18
CA LYS A 567 1.07 5.39 -28.60
C LYS A 567 1.35 4.20 -27.68
N ASP A 568 1.20 4.38 -26.37
CA ASP A 568 1.36 3.31 -25.38
C ASP A 568 0.28 2.22 -25.47
N ILE A 569 -0.96 2.58 -25.82
CA ILE A 569 -2.03 1.60 -26.07
C ILE A 569 -1.68 0.75 -27.30
N VAL A 570 -1.28 1.39 -28.40
CA VAL A 570 -0.90 0.70 -29.64
C VAL A 570 0.31 -0.22 -29.40
N LYS A 571 1.37 0.25 -28.73
CA LYS A 571 2.55 -0.56 -28.39
C LYS A 571 2.20 -1.79 -27.55
N ARG A 572 1.26 -1.69 -26.60
CA ARG A 572 0.76 -2.84 -25.83
C ARG A 572 -0.01 -3.85 -26.67
N ILE A 573 -0.84 -3.39 -27.60
CA ILE A 573 -1.58 -4.27 -28.51
C ILE A 573 -0.59 -5.05 -29.38
N VAL A 574 0.38 -4.36 -29.99
CA VAL A 574 1.44 -5.00 -30.79
C VAL A 574 2.24 -6.01 -29.96
N GLY A 575 2.65 -5.64 -28.75
CA GLY A 575 3.36 -6.53 -27.84
C GLY A 575 2.57 -7.81 -27.52
N SER A 576 1.25 -7.70 -27.36
CA SER A 576 0.38 -8.85 -27.11
C SER A 576 0.29 -9.79 -28.31
N VAL A 577 0.21 -9.27 -29.53
CA VAL A 577 0.25 -10.04 -30.77
C VAL A 577 1.58 -10.78 -30.90
N LEU A 578 2.69 -10.08 -30.70
CA LEU A 578 4.03 -10.66 -30.80
C LEU A 578 4.23 -11.78 -29.78
N TYR A 579 3.67 -11.63 -28.58
CA TYR A 579 3.66 -12.69 -27.57
C TYR A 579 2.91 -13.94 -28.05
N GLN A 580 1.73 -13.79 -28.68
CA GLN A 580 1.00 -14.93 -29.22
C GLN A 580 1.74 -15.64 -30.35
N LYS A 581 2.44 -14.89 -31.21
CA LYS A 581 3.32 -15.47 -32.24
C LYS A 581 4.49 -16.26 -31.65
N LYS A 582 5.11 -15.75 -30.58
CA LYS A 582 6.15 -16.48 -29.83
C LYS A 582 5.62 -17.77 -29.24
N ARG A 583 4.40 -17.76 -28.69
CA ARG A 583 3.75 -18.99 -28.20
C ARG A 583 3.58 -20.02 -29.32
N ALA A 584 3.05 -19.61 -30.47
CA ALA A 584 2.80 -20.49 -31.60
C ALA A 584 4.10 -21.12 -32.15
N THR A 585 5.15 -20.32 -32.32
CA THR A 585 6.47 -20.77 -32.78
C THR A 585 7.15 -21.74 -31.81
N MET A 586 6.85 -21.61 -30.51
CA MET A 586 7.29 -22.54 -29.46
C MET A 586 6.34 -23.74 -29.28
N GLY A 587 5.40 -23.96 -30.20
CA GLY A 587 4.46 -25.10 -30.16
C GLY A 587 3.34 -25.00 -29.12
N TYR A 588 3.22 -23.85 -28.44
CA TYR A 588 2.13 -23.61 -27.50
C TYR A 588 0.87 -23.12 -28.20
N LYS A 589 -0.28 -23.53 -27.67
CA LYS A 589 -1.59 -23.00 -28.11
C LYS A 589 -1.62 -21.48 -27.95
N THR A 590 -2.07 -20.80 -29.01
CA THR A 590 -2.40 -19.38 -28.98
C THR A 590 -3.74 -19.17 -28.28
N ILE A 591 -3.90 -18.02 -27.66
CA ILE A 591 -5.15 -17.59 -27.03
C ILE A 591 -5.79 -16.60 -28.00
N PRO A 592 -7.00 -16.87 -28.51
CA PRO A 592 -7.68 -15.94 -29.40
C PRO A 592 -8.03 -14.65 -28.62
N MET A 593 -7.61 -13.50 -29.14
CA MET A 593 -7.91 -12.20 -28.55
C MET A 593 -8.81 -11.40 -29.49
N SER A 594 -9.80 -10.71 -28.93
CA SER A 594 -10.55 -9.71 -29.68
C SER A 594 -9.66 -8.47 -29.87
N LEU A 595 -9.50 -8.04 -31.12
CA LEU A 595 -8.72 -6.85 -31.47
C LEU A 595 -9.63 -5.73 -32.01
N HIS A 596 -10.94 -5.81 -31.78
CA HIS A 596 -11.88 -4.77 -32.17
C HIS A 596 -11.83 -3.57 -31.19
N LEU A 597 -11.82 -2.34 -31.72
CA LEU A 597 -11.60 -1.12 -30.92
C LEU A 597 -12.75 -0.13 -31.01
N VAL A 598 -12.93 0.65 -29.93
CA VAL A 598 -13.83 1.81 -29.88
C VAL A 598 -12.98 3.08 -29.78
N PHE A 599 -13.08 3.97 -30.75
CA PHE A 599 -12.38 5.25 -30.78
C PHE A 599 -13.35 6.38 -30.39
N THR A 600 -13.11 7.04 -29.26
CA THR A 600 -13.91 8.20 -28.83
C THR A 600 -13.11 9.49 -28.92
N GLY A 601 -13.77 10.61 -29.25
CA GLY A 601 -13.15 11.94 -29.19
C GLY A 601 -13.78 12.93 -30.14
N ASN A 602 -13.52 14.22 -29.96
CA ASN A 602 -14.05 15.31 -30.80
C ASN A 602 -13.50 15.24 -32.24
N PRO A 603 -14.07 16.00 -33.20
CA PRO A 603 -13.57 15.99 -34.57
C PRO A 603 -12.11 16.48 -34.62
N GLY A 604 -11.34 15.96 -35.58
CA GLY A 604 -9.95 16.37 -35.81
C GLY A 604 -8.92 15.91 -34.76
N THR A 605 -9.27 15.02 -33.84
CA THR A 605 -8.31 14.45 -32.86
C THR A 605 -7.43 13.32 -33.39
N GLY A 606 -7.50 12.97 -34.69
CA GLY A 606 -6.60 11.99 -35.31
C GLY A 606 -7.09 10.54 -35.37
N LYS A 607 -8.34 10.25 -35.01
CA LYS A 607 -8.94 8.89 -35.02
C LYS A 607 -8.67 8.10 -36.31
N THR A 608 -9.02 8.65 -37.47
CA THR A 608 -8.85 7.99 -38.78
C THR A 608 -7.37 7.81 -39.14
N THR A 609 -6.53 8.79 -38.79
CA THR A 609 -5.07 8.73 -39.00
C THR A 609 -4.46 7.56 -38.22
N VAL A 610 -4.78 7.45 -36.93
CA VAL A 610 -4.29 6.35 -36.07
C VAL A 610 -4.85 5.01 -36.53
N ALA A 611 -6.11 4.93 -36.97
CA ALA A 611 -6.67 3.70 -37.51
C ALA A 611 -5.91 3.20 -38.76
N ARG A 612 -5.46 4.12 -39.61
CA ARG A 612 -4.69 3.80 -40.81
C ARG A 612 -3.28 3.30 -40.49
N ILE A 613 -2.61 3.94 -39.52
CA ILE A 613 -1.31 3.49 -39.01
C ILE A 613 -1.46 2.10 -38.38
N LEU A 614 -2.49 1.89 -37.56
CA LEU A 614 -2.76 0.61 -36.91
C LEU A 614 -2.99 -0.53 -37.92
N ALA A 615 -3.67 -0.26 -39.05
CA ALA A 615 -3.84 -1.25 -40.13
C ALA A 615 -2.49 -1.70 -40.69
N ARG A 616 -1.55 -0.78 -40.94
CA ARG A 616 -0.19 -1.10 -41.41
C ARG A 616 0.60 -1.88 -40.37
N ILE A 617 0.58 -1.42 -39.11
CA ILE A 617 1.24 -2.09 -37.98
C ILE A 617 0.76 -3.55 -37.86
N TYR A 618 -0.54 -3.79 -37.94
CA TYR A 618 -1.12 -5.13 -37.87
C TYR A 618 -0.69 -6.01 -39.03
N LYS A 619 -0.55 -5.47 -40.24
CA LYS A 619 -0.03 -6.21 -41.39
C LYS A 619 1.43 -6.62 -41.18
N GLU A 620 2.27 -5.69 -40.78
CA GLU A 620 3.70 -5.93 -40.60
C GLU A 620 4.00 -6.90 -39.47
N ASN A 621 3.21 -6.84 -38.42
CA ASN A 621 3.24 -7.81 -37.33
C ASN A 621 2.45 -9.08 -37.65
N GLY A 622 1.96 -9.24 -38.89
CA GLY A 622 1.23 -10.38 -39.44
C GLY A 622 0.03 -10.84 -38.61
N VAL A 623 -0.71 -9.87 -38.06
CA VAL A 623 -2.08 -10.00 -37.53
C VAL A 623 -3.07 -10.03 -38.68
N LEU A 624 -2.83 -9.19 -39.68
CA LEU A 624 -3.69 -9.02 -40.84
C LEU A 624 -2.91 -9.34 -42.11
N GLU A 625 -3.56 -9.96 -43.09
CA GLU A 625 -2.93 -10.27 -44.39
C GLU A 625 -2.62 -8.99 -45.19
N LYS A 626 -3.41 -7.94 -44.98
CA LYS A 626 -3.35 -6.65 -45.66
C LYS A 626 -3.34 -5.52 -44.63
N GLY A 627 -2.72 -4.39 -45.00
CA GLY A 627 -2.57 -3.22 -44.12
C GLY A 627 -3.47 -2.06 -44.53
N HIS A 628 -4.59 -2.36 -45.19
CA HIS A 628 -5.51 -1.35 -45.70
C HIS A 628 -6.63 -1.08 -44.70
N LEU A 629 -7.09 0.17 -44.73
CA LEU A 629 -8.23 0.65 -43.98
C LEU A 629 -9.40 0.83 -44.96
N VAL A 630 -10.56 0.26 -44.65
CA VAL A 630 -11.81 0.54 -45.36
C VAL A 630 -12.68 1.40 -44.48
N GLU A 631 -12.89 2.64 -44.89
CA GLU A 631 -13.74 3.60 -44.19
C GLU A 631 -15.21 3.40 -44.64
N ALA A 632 -16.13 3.43 -43.68
CA ALA A 632 -17.56 3.29 -43.91
C ALA A 632 -18.34 4.24 -42.99
N GLN A 633 -19.46 4.74 -43.51
CA GLN A 633 -20.47 5.47 -42.76
C GLN A 633 -21.80 4.72 -42.85
N ARG A 634 -22.82 5.17 -42.09
CA ARG A 634 -24.17 4.56 -42.13
C ARG A 634 -24.70 4.38 -43.56
N ALA A 635 -24.49 5.37 -44.44
CA ALA A 635 -24.95 5.33 -45.82
C ALA A 635 -24.29 4.21 -46.64
N ASP A 636 -23.11 3.73 -46.25
CA ASP A 636 -22.40 2.64 -46.91
C ASP A 636 -22.85 1.26 -46.43
N LEU A 637 -23.44 1.19 -45.23
CA LEU A 637 -23.77 -0.08 -44.56
C LEU A 637 -25.27 -0.39 -44.58
N VAL A 638 -26.12 0.63 -44.55
CA VAL A 638 -27.58 0.51 -44.50
C VAL A 638 -28.20 0.80 -45.86
N ALA A 639 -29.13 -0.05 -46.31
CA ALA A 639 -29.87 0.14 -47.57
C ALA A 639 -31.23 0.83 -47.32
N GLU A 640 -31.81 1.43 -48.37
CA GLU A 640 -33.12 2.10 -48.30
C GLU A 640 -34.31 1.12 -48.36
N TYR A 641 -34.06 -0.13 -48.78
CA TYR A 641 -35.09 -1.17 -48.96
C TYR A 641 -34.85 -2.37 -48.03
N VAL A 642 -35.92 -2.89 -47.42
CA VAL A 642 -35.93 -4.06 -46.52
C VAL A 642 -35.24 -5.27 -47.19
N GLY A 643 -34.35 -5.94 -46.47
CA GLY A 643 -33.63 -7.15 -46.93
C GLY A 643 -32.40 -6.89 -47.81
N GLN A 644 -32.07 -5.62 -48.09
CA GLN A 644 -30.85 -5.24 -48.83
C GLN A 644 -29.73 -4.74 -47.92
N THR A 645 -29.99 -4.53 -46.62
CA THR A 645 -28.99 -4.05 -45.65
C THR A 645 -27.90 -5.09 -45.42
N ALA A 646 -28.24 -6.33 -45.05
CA ALA A 646 -27.23 -7.37 -44.81
C ALA A 646 -26.27 -7.60 -46.01
N PRO A 647 -26.74 -7.72 -47.27
CA PRO A 647 -25.85 -7.81 -48.44
C PRO A 647 -24.91 -6.60 -48.60
N LYS A 648 -25.41 -5.39 -48.31
CA LYS A 648 -24.65 -4.14 -48.43
C LYS A 648 -23.57 -4.05 -47.34
N THR A 649 -23.91 -4.36 -46.09
CA THR A 649 -22.96 -4.49 -44.98
C THR A 649 -21.90 -5.55 -45.27
N MET A 650 -22.31 -6.73 -45.75
CA MET A 650 -21.39 -7.82 -46.10
C MET A 650 -20.43 -7.43 -47.22
N LYS A 651 -20.85 -6.64 -48.20
CA LYS A 651 -19.96 -6.13 -49.24
C LYS A 651 -18.82 -5.31 -48.64
N LYS A 652 -19.10 -4.41 -47.69
CA LYS A 652 -18.07 -3.63 -46.99
C LYS A 652 -17.18 -4.47 -46.08
N ILE A 653 -17.74 -5.46 -45.40
CA ILE A 653 -16.96 -6.44 -44.63
C ILE A 653 -15.98 -7.20 -45.54
N GLN A 654 -16.41 -7.62 -46.72
CA GLN A 654 -15.55 -8.31 -47.69
C GLN A 654 -14.44 -7.40 -48.24
N GLU A 655 -14.75 -6.13 -48.51
CA GLU A 655 -13.73 -5.13 -48.90
C GLU A 655 -12.67 -4.96 -47.80
N ALA A 656 -13.08 -4.97 -46.52
CA ALA A 656 -12.21 -4.84 -45.36
C ALA A 656 -11.51 -6.15 -44.94
N MET A 657 -11.78 -7.26 -45.61
CA MET A 657 -11.27 -8.56 -45.20
C MET A 657 -9.75 -8.65 -45.34
N GLY A 658 -9.09 -9.15 -44.30
CA GLY A 658 -7.64 -9.11 -44.16
C GLY A 658 -7.11 -7.72 -43.79
N GLY A 659 -7.97 -6.74 -43.51
CA GLY A 659 -7.65 -5.36 -43.14
C GLY A 659 -8.51 -4.86 -41.96
N ILE A 660 -8.67 -3.54 -41.83
CA ILE A 660 -9.54 -2.92 -40.81
C ILE A 660 -10.77 -2.28 -41.47
N LEU A 661 -11.98 -2.60 -40.97
CA LEU A 661 -13.19 -1.83 -41.22
C LEU A 661 -13.31 -0.71 -40.19
N PHE A 662 -13.25 0.54 -40.63
CA PHE A 662 -13.41 1.73 -39.79
C PHE A 662 -14.77 2.35 -40.03
N ILE A 663 -15.63 2.34 -39.01
CA ILE A 663 -16.97 2.91 -39.07
C ILE A 663 -16.96 4.24 -38.33
N ASP A 664 -17.05 5.34 -39.07
CA ASP A 664 -17.13 6.67 -38.48
C ASP A 664 -18.56 7.02 -38.09
N GLU A 665 -18.70 7.81 -37.02
CA GLU A 665 -19.98 8.14 -36.39
C GLU A 665 -20.89 6.91 -36.18
N ALA A 666 -20.32 5.82 -35.68
CA ALA A 666 -20.99 4.52 -35.58
C ALA A 666 -22.25 4.54 -34.68
N TYR A 667 -22.38 5.53 -33.78
CA TYR A 667 -23.59 5.72 -32.99
C TYR A 667 -24.83 6.01 -33.84
N THR A 668 -24.65 6.47 -35.09
CA THR A 668 -25.75 6.70 -36.02
C THR A 668 -26.43 5.40 -36.46
N LEU A 669 -25.79 4.24 -36.30
CA LEU A 669 -26.36 2.94 -36.68
C LEU A 669 -27.57 2.55 -35.81
N ALA A 670 -27.57 2.95 -34.52
CA ALA A 670 -28.59 2.55 -33.54
C ALA A 670 -29.72 3.57 -33.27
N LYS A 671 -30.07 4.44 -34.24
CA LYS A 671 -31.17 5.42 -34.06
C LYS A 671 -32.52 4.74 -33.76
N GLU A 672 -33.23 5.25 -32.74
CA GLU A 672 -34.55 4.77 -32.32
C GLU A 672 -35.61 4.96 -33.42
N GLY A 673 -36.37 3.88 -33.71
CA GLY A 673 -37.54 3.93 -34.58
C GLY A 673 -37.39 3.33 -35.99
N ASN A 674 -36.28 2.67 -36.33
CA ASN A 674 -36.10 2.01 -37.63
C ASN A 674 -35.42 0.63 -37.48
N ASP A 675 -36.15 -0.45 -37.81
CA ASP A 675 -35.71 -1.87 -37.73
C ASP A 675 -34.42 -2.18 -38.54
N TYR A 676 -34.05 -1.30 -39.47
CA TYR A 676 -32.91 -1.46 -40.38
C TYR A 676 -31.52 -1.41 -39.72
N GLY A 677 -31.39 -0.78 -38.54
CA GLY A 677 -30.10 -0.67 -37.84
C GLY A 677 -29.67 -1.94 -37.11
N GLN A 678 -30.62 -2.79 -36.70
CA GLN A 678 -30.30 -4.05 -36.01
C GLN A 678 -29.76 -5.10 -36.97
N GLU A 679 -30.33 -5.19 -38.18
CA GLU A 679 -29.88 -6.15 -39.22
C GLU A 679 -28.40 -5.97 -39.58
N GLU A 680 -27.94 -4.72 -39.67
CA GLU A 680 -26.53 -4.37 -39.89
C GLU A 680 -25.65 -4.76 -38.70
N ILE A 681 -26.06 -4.40 -37.47
CA ILE A 681 -25.30 -4.69 -36.24
C ILE A 681 -25.15 -6.21 -36.08
N ASP A 682 -26.20 -6.98 -36.32
CA ASP A 682 -26.16 -8.45 -36.25
C ASP A 682 -25.24 -9.03 -37.32
N THR A 683 -25.28 -8.49 -38.53
CA THR A 683 -24.37 -8.87 -39.63
C THR A 683 -22.91 -8.60 -39.27
N LEU A 684 -22.62 -7.44 -38.67
CA LEU A 684 -21.30 -7.05 -38.22
C LEU A 684 -20.81 -7.95 -37.08
N LEU A 685 -21.63 -8.19 -36.05
CA LEU A 685 -21.31 -9.04 -34.91
C LEU A 685 -21.02 -10.48 -35.34
N LYS A 686 -21.80 -11.01 -36.29
CA LYS A 686 -21.56 -12.34 -36.86
C LYS A 686 -20.23 -12.39 -37.59
N ALA A 687 -19.91 -11.41 -38.43
CA ALA A 687 -18.63 -11.35 -39.12
C ALA A 687 -17.43 -11.22 -38.17
N MET A 688 -17.56 -10.43 -37.09
CA MET A 688 -16.57 -10.32 -36.01
C MET A 688 -16.34 -11.65 -35.29
N GLU A 689 -17.39 -12.47 -35.13
CA GLU A 689 -17.30 -13.79 -34.52
C GLU A 689 -16.62 -14.80 -35.45
N ASP A 690 -17.04 -14.84 -36.71
CA ASP A 690 -16.63 -15.85 -37.68
C ASP A 690 -15.20 -15.61 -38.23
N ASN A 691 -14.64 -14.40 -38.09
CA ASN A 691 -13.37 -14.00 -38.75
C ASN A 691 -12.36 -13.32 -37.80
N ARG A 692 -12.26 -13.77 -36.54
CA ARG A 692 -11.44 -13.13 -35.49
C ARG A 692 -9.95 -12.98 -35.78
N ASP A 693 -9.42 -13.81 -36.68
CA ASP A 693 -8.01 -13.92 -37.03
C ASP A 693 -7.59 -13.03 -38.22
N ARG A 694 -8.55 -12.49 -38.97
CA ARG A 694 -8.29 -11.76 -40.22
C ARG A 694 -9.20 -10.55 -40.46
N PHE A 695 -10.10 -10.24 -39.54
CA PHE A 695 -11.04 -9.14 -39.67
C PHE A 695 -11.10 -8.32 -38.37
N ILE A 696 -10.73 -7.04 -38.47
CA ILE A 696 -10.75 -6.11 -37.34
C ILE A 696 -11.72 -4.98 -37.65
N VAL A 697 -12.43 -4.54 -36.61
CA VAL A 697 -13.44 -3.47 -36.69
C VAL A 697 -13.07 -2.40 -35.70
N ILE A 698 -13.03 -1.15 -36.17
CA ILE A 698 -12.90 0.04 -35.33
C ILE A 698 -14.16 0.86 -35.49
N VAL A 699 -14.86 1.12 -34.40
CA VAL A 699 -16.02 2.01 -34.38
C VAL A 699 -15.63 3.34 -33.75
N ALA A 700 -15.93 4.44 -34.42
CA ALA A 700 -15.52 5.77 -34.00
C ALA A 700 -16.71 6.72 -33.80
N GLY A 701 -16.57 7.68 -32.89
CA GLY A 701 -17.55 8.75 -32.71
C GLY A 701 -17.35 9.59 -31.44
N TYR A 702 -18.36 10.39 -31.11
CA TYR A 702 -18.34 11.17 -29.87
C TYR A 702 -18.52 10.29 -28.64
N LYS A 703 -17.86 10.67 -27.55
CA LYS A 703 -17.75 9.88 -26.33
C LYS A 703 -19.10 9.41 -25.78
N GLU A 704 -20.03 10.34 -25.56
CA GLU A 704 -21.34 10.00 -25.00
C GLU A 704 -22.23 9.17 -25.94
N PRO A 705 -22.44 9.54 -27.22
CA PRO A 705 -23.19 8.70 -28.16
C PRO A 705 -22.61 7.29 -28.35
N MET A 706 -21.28 7.17 -28.41
CA MET A 706 -20.63 5.85 -28.54
C MET A 706 -20.85 4.99 -27.30
N GLN A 707 -20.80 5.57 -26.11
CA GLN A 707 -21.09 4.82 -24.88
C GLN A 707 -22.54 4.30 -24.86
N LYS A 708 -23.50 5.09 -25.38
CA LYS A 708 -24.89 4.66 -25.55
C LYS A 708 -25.03 3.52 -26.56
N LEU A 709 -24.35 3.62 -27.71
CA LEU A 709 -24.32 2.56 -28.73
C LEU A 709 -23.79 1.24 -28.16
N ILE A 710 -22.62 1.26 -27.52
CA ILE A 710 -22.01 0.02 -27.04
C ILE A 710 -22.85 -0.64 -25.93
N ASN A 711 -23.51 0.17 -25.10
CA ASN A 711 -24.39 -0.34 -24.04
C ASN A 711 -25.77 -0.77 -24.54
N SER A 712 -26.18 -0.42 -25.78
CA SER A 712 -27.51 -0.75 -26.29
C SER A 712 -27.65 -2.22 -26.70
N ASN A 713 -26.54 -2.89 -27.00
CA ASN A 713 -26.53 -4.30 -27.41
C ASN A 713 -25.43 -5.08 -26.66
N PRO A 714 -25.78 -6.12 -25.86
CA PRO A 714 -24.80 -6.95 -25.15
C PRO A 714 -23.74 -7.59 -26.05
N GLY A 715 -24.08 -7.90 -27.31
CA GLY A 715 -23.17 -8.41 -28.33
C GLY A 715 -22.06 -7.42 -28.67
N LEU A 716 -22.40 -6.13 -28.83
CA LEU A 716 -21.41 -5.06 -29.02
C LEU A 716 -20.50 -4.94 -27.80
N LYS A 717 -21.09 -4.86 -26.59
CA LYS A 717 -20.33 -4.78 -25.33
C LYS A 717 -19.36 -5.95 -25.12
N SER A 718 -19.74 -7.16 -25.56
CA SER A 718 -18.90 -8.36 -25.40
C SER A 718 -17.71 -8.40 -26.37
N ARG A 719 -17.83 -7.83 -27.57
CA ARG A 719 -16.81 -7.91 -28.63
C ARG A 719 -15.92 -6.68 -28.70
N PHE A 720 -16.43 -5.52 -28.30
CA PHE A 720 -15.69 -4.27 -28.15
C PHE A 720 -15.27 -4.06 -26.69
N ASN A 721 -14.12 -4.63 -26.33
CA ASN A 721 -13.54 -4.55 -24.99
C ASN A 721 -12.33 -3.60 -24.91
N MET A 722 -11.91 -3.01 -26.03
CA MET A 722 -10.78 -2.07 -26.11
C MET A 722 -11.28 -0.67 -26.48
N TYR A 723 -10.99 0.31 -25.63
CA TYR A 723 -11.43 1.70 -25.79
C TYR A 723 -10.22 2.61 -25.88
N VAL A 724 -10.22 3.50 -26.86
CA VAL A 724 -9.19 4.51 -27.09
C VAL A 724 -9.86 5.88 -27.10
N ASP A 725 -9.58 6.67 -26.08
CA ASP A 725 -10.08 8.04 -25.95
C ASP A 725 -9.05 9.02 -26.53
N PHE A 726 -9.47 9.78 -27.53
CA PHE A 726 -8.66 10.77 -28.23
C PHE A 726 -8.97 12.15 -27.63
N PRO A 727 -8.10 12.67 -26.75
CA PRO A 727 -8.30 13.98 -26.15
C PRO A 727 -8.19 15.08 -27.21
N ASP A 728 -8.74 16.26 -26.87
CA ASP A 728 -8.47 17.47 -27.64
C ASP A 728 -7.00 17.84 -27.52
N TYR A 729 -6.40 18.30 -28.62
CA TYR A 729 -5.03 18.81 -28.60
C TYR A 729 -4.95 20.08 -27.76
N SER A 730 -3.80 20.24 -27.10
CA SER A 730 -3.38 21.49 -26.48
C SER A 730 -3.02 22.54 -27.53
N ALA A 731 -2.93 23.80 -27.13
CA ALA A 731 -2.58 24.88 -28.05
C ALA A 731 -1.20 24.67 -28.68
N ASP A 732 -0.24 24.16 -27.90
CA ASP A 732 1.13 23.91 -28.37
C ASP A 732 1.14 22.76 -29.39
N GLU A 733 0.39 21.66 -29.15
CA GLU A 733 0.25 20.57 -30.12
C GLU A 733 -0.45 21.03 -31.41
N LEU A 734 -1.45 21.92 -31.32
CA LEU A 734 -2.10 22.49 -32.50
C LEU A 734 -1.17 23.42 -33.30
N ILE A 735 -0.29 24.15 -32.63
CA ILE A 735 0.76 24.97 -33.26
C ILE A 735 1.77 24.07 -33.97
N GLU A 736 2.22 22.99 -33.33
CA GLU A 736 3.08 21.99 -33.97
C GLU A 736 2.40 21.37 -35.20
N ILE A 737 1.10 21.08 -35.12
CA ILE A 737 0.33 20.57 -36.28
C ILE A 737 0.30 21.60 -37.42
N PHE A 738 0.12 22.88 -37.09
CA PHE A 738 0.17 23.95 -38.09
C PHE A 738 1.54 24.02 -38.79
N HIS A 739 2.63 23.93 -38.02
CA HIS A 739 3.99 23.91 -38.56
C HIS A 739 4.25 22.67 -39.40
N SER A 740 3.78 21.50 -38.96
CA SER A 740 3.87 20.26 -39.74
C SER A 740 3.13 20.36 -41.08
N ILE A 741 1.97 21.05 -41.12
CA ILE A 741 1.27 21.34 -42.37
C ILE A 741 2.09 22.28 -43.26
N CYS A 742 2.72 23.32 -42.69
CA CYS A 742 3.58 24.22 -43.45
C CYS A 742 4.76 23.48 -44.07
N GLU A 743 5.46 22.67 -43.27
CA GLU A 743 6.60 21.85 -43.72
C GLU A 743 6.18 20.88 -44.83
N LYS A 744 5.05 20.19 -44.65
CA LYS A 744 4.52 19.24 -45.64
C LYS A 744 4.26 19.87 -47.02
N TYR A 745 3.90 21.14 -47.07
CA TYR A 745 3.60 21.86 -48.30
C TYR A 745 4.70 22.86 -48.69
N ASP A 746 5.92 22.69 -48.16
CA ASP A 746 7.09 23.53 -48.44
C ASP A 746 6.88 25.03 -48.14
N MET A 747 5.98 25.35 -47.20
CA MET A 747 5.64 26.72 -46.80
C MET A 747 6.59 27.25 -45.72
N ILE A 748 6.95 28.52 -45.85
CA ILE A 748 7.76 29.27 -44.88
C ILE A 748 6.84 30.30 -44.22
N ILE A 749 6.88 30.44 -42.90
CA ILE A 749 6.15 31.50 -42.18
C ILE A 749 7.13 32.48 -41.56
N GLU A 750 6.94 33.78 -41.81
CA GLU A 750 7.77 34.83 -41.20
C GLU A 750 7.45 34.96 -39.70
N ASP A 751 8.46 35.29 -38.87
CA ASP A 751 8.33 35.37 -37.40
C ASP A 751 7.12 36.20 -36.93
N LYS A 752 6.90 37.36 -37.55
CA LYS A 752 5.76 38.24 -37.19
C LYS A 752 4.41 37.61 -37.53
N ALA A 753 4.32 36.90 -38.65
CA ALA A 753 3.11 36.18 -39.03
C ALA A 753 2.87 34.99 -38.10
N ASN A 754 3.94 34.28 -37.72
CA ASN A 754 3.87 33.14 -36.83
C ASN A 754 3.31 33.50 -35.45
N ILE A 755 3.75 34.62 -34.87
CA ILE A 755 3.22 35.12 -33.59
C ILE A 755 1.70 35.31 -33.64
N VAL A 756 1.17 35.85 -34.75
CA VAL A 756 -0.28 36.06 -34.93
C VAL A 756 -1.01 34.72 -35.04
N VAL A 757 -0.46 33.78 -35.80
CA VAL A 757 -1.04 32.43 -35.95
C VAL A 757 -1.05 31.68 -34.62
N GLU A 758 0.06 31.70 -33.86
CA GLU A 758 0.13 31.08 -32.53
C GLU A 758 -0.88 31.69 -31.56
N ALA A 759 -0.99 33.02 -31.53
CA ALA A 759 -1.97 33.72 -30.70
C ALA A 759 -3.41 33.33 -31.09
N ARG A 760 -3.66 33.18 -32.40
CA ARG A 760 -4.97 32.76 -32.92
C ARG A 760 -5.32 31.33 -32.53
N ILE A 761 -4.36 30.40 -32.63
CA ILE A 761 -4.53 29.00 -32.21
C ILE A 761 -4.74 28.90 -30.70
N LYS A 762 -3.96 29.63 -29.90
CA LYS A 762 -4.16 29.74 -28.44
C LYS A 762 -5.55 30.28 -28.10
N ALA A 763 -6.05 31.27 -28.84
CA ALA A 763 -7.40 31.80 -28.65
C ALA A 763 -8.51 30.80 -29.08
N MET A 764 -8.29 29.97 -30.11
CA MET A 764 -9.20 28.88 -30.49
C MET A 764 -9.33 27.84 -29.38
N GLU A 765 -8.21 27.49 -28.76
CA GLU A 765 -8.14 26.54 -27.65
C GLU A 765 -8.81 27.10 -26.37
N GLN A 766 -8.53 28.36 -26.01
CA GLN A 766 -9.10 28.99 -24.82
C GLN A 766 -10.63 29.21 -24.91
N ASN A 767 -11.15 29.36 -26.13
CA ASN A 767 -12.59 29.53 -26.40
C ASN A 767 -13.23 28.25 -26.94
N LYS A 768 -12.76 27.08 -26.49
CA LYS A 768 -13.32 25.76 -26.84
C LYS A 768 -14.82 25.71 -26.59
N GLY A 769 -15.59 25.78 -27.68
CA GLY A 769 -17.03 25.56 -27.70
C GLY A 769 -17.41 24.20 -28.32
N PRO A 770 -18.71 23.87 -28.41
CA PRO A 770 -19.19 22.60 -28.96
C PRO A 770 -18.85 22.38 -30.45
N HIS A 771 -18.34 23.41 -31.14
CA HIS A 771 -17.92 23.35 -32.54
C HIS A 771 -16.40 23.20 -32.74
N PHE A 772 -15.62 23.13 -31.66
CA PHE A 772 -14.17 22.98 -31.76
C PHE A 772 -13.78 21.61 -32.34
N ALA A 773 -12.95 21.64 -33.39
CA ALA A 773 -12.63 20.50 -34.24
C ALA A 773 -11.11 20.23 -34.38
N ASN A 774 -10.30 20.69 -33.42
CA ASN A 774 -8.89 20.31 -33.29
C ASN A 774 -8.07 20.55 -34.58
N ALA A 775 -7.33 19.55 -35.08
CA ALA A 775 -6.52 19.66 -36.29
C ALA A 775 -7.31 20.03 -37.54
N ARG A 776 -8.64 19.83 -37.55
CA ARG A 776 -9.52 20.30 -38.64
C ARG A 776 -9.64 21.82 -38.64
N ASP A 777 -9.74 22.45 -37.47
CA ASP A 777 -9.75 23.92 -37.36
C ASP A 777 -8.39 24.52 -37.75
N VAL A 778 -7.29 23.87 -37.38
CA VAL A 778 -5.94 24.27 -37.81
C VAL A 778 -5.79 24.18 -39.34
N ARG A 779 -6.34 23.14 -39.97
CA ARG A 779 -6.36 23.03 -41.43
C ARG A 779 -7.19 24.14 -42.07
N ASN A 780 -8.38 24.43 -41.53
CA ASN A 780 -9.23 25.52 -42.01
C ASN A 780 -8.52 26.88 -41.89
N LEU A 781 -7.78 27.09 -40.79
CA LEU A 781 -6.95 28.29 -40.59
C LEU A 781 -5.87 28.38 -41.68
N PHE A 782 -5.13 27.30 -41.92
CA PHE A 782 -4.11 27.25 -42.97
C PHE A 782 -4.69 27.51 -44.38
N GLU A 783 -5.84 26.93 -44.71
CA GLU A 783 -6.54 27.17 -45.98
C GLU A 783 -6.98 28.63 -46.16
N SER A 784 -7.44 29.27 -45.07
CA SER A 784 -7.76 30.71 -45.06
C SER A 784 -6.53 31.56 -45.33
N ILE A 785 -5.39 31.24 -44.70
CA ILE A 785 -4.11 31.92 -44.93
C ILE A 785 -3.65 31.72 -46.38
N LEU A 786 -3.73 30.50 -46.92
CA LEU A 786 -3.40 30.20 -48.31
C LEU A 786 -4.25 31.00 -49.31
N THR A 787 -5.53 31.19 -49.01
CA THR A 787 -6.42 31.99 -49.87
C THR A 787 -5.95 33.45 -49.94
N ARG A 788 -5.50 34.02 -48.82
CA ARG A 788 -4.97 35.39 -48.77
C ARG A 788 -3.60 35.51 -49.41
N LEU A 789 -2.72 34.53 -49.19
CA LEU A 789 -1.46 34.44 -49.90
C LEU A 789 -1.70 34.38 -51.41
N GLY A 790 -2.62 33.52 -51.86
CA GLY A 790 -3.02 33.41 -53.27
C GLY A 790 -3.55 34.73 -53.84
N ALA A 791 -4.31 35.51 -53.08
CA ALA A 791 -4.73 36.85 -53.50
C ALA A 791 -3.56 37.85 -53.61
N ARG A 792 -2.53 37.71 -52.76
CA ARG A 792 -1.33 38.57 -52.78
C ARG A 792 -0.42 38.28 -53.98
N VAL A 793 -0.15 37.01 -54.30
CA VAL A 793 0.80 36.61 -55.36
C VAL A 793 0.15 36.17 -56.68
N GLY A 794 -1.12 35.79 -56.67
CA GLY A 794 -1.79 35.22 -57.85
C GLY A 794 -2.10 36.20 -58.99
N TYR A 795 -2.10 37.51 -58.70
CA TYR A 795 -2.39 38.58 -59.67
C TYR A 795 -1.14 39.39 -60.08
N THR A 796 0.06 39.00 -59.66
CA THR A 796 1.31 39.71 -59.99
C THR A 796 2.02 39.06 -61.18
N ASP A 797 2.38 39.84 -62.20
CA ASP A 797 3.07 39.37 -63.43
C ASP A 797 4.53 38.93 -63.20
N THR A 798 5.10 39.26 -62.04
CA THR A 798 6.46 38.87 -61.64
C THR A 798 6.43 38.30 -60.22
N TYR A 799 6.91 37.06 -60.06
CA TYR A 799 7.02 36.37 -58.78
C TYR A 799 8.29 35.51 -58.76
N ASN A 800 8.88 35.33 -57.58
CA ASN A 800 10.02 34.42 -57.38
C ASN A 800 9.59 33.20 -56.55
N ARG A 801 10.45 32.19 -56.49
CA ARG A 801 10.18 30.91 -55.80
C ARG A 801 9.89 31.08 -54.31
N ASP A 802 10.43 32.11 -53.67
CA ASP A 802 10.25 32.36 -52.24
C ASP A 802 8.94 33.09 -51.94
N ASP A 803 8.48 33.99 -52.82
CA ASP A 803 7.24 34.75 -52.60
C ASP A 803 5.98 33.87 -52.61
N ILE A 804 5.96 32.79 -53.40
CA ILE A 804 4.80 31.87 -53.49
C ILE A 804 4.70 30.91 -52.30
N ARG A 805 5.77 30.75 -51.52
CA ARG A 805 5.83 29.83 -50.36
C ARG A 805 5.92 30.54 -49.02
N THR A 806 6.12 31.86 -49.00
CA THR A 806 6.33 32.62 -47.76
C THR A 806 5.03 33.28 -47.28
N ILE A 807 4.51 32.85 -46.15
CA ILE A 807 3.40 33.45 -45.41
C ILE A 807 3.90 34.69 -44.67
N ARG A 808 3.36 35.86 -45.03
CA ARG A 808 3.72 37.15 -44.44
C ARG A 808 2.65 37.64 -43.47
N LEU A 809 2.98 38.66 -42.70
CA LEU A 809 2.07 39.27 -41.72
C LEU A 809 0.73 39.71 -42.37
N THR A 810 0.79 40.27 -43.59
CA THR A 810 -0.41 40.69 -44.35
C THR A 810 -1.36 39.55 -44.68
N ASP A 811 -0.87 38.31 -44.70
CA ASP A 811 -1.68 37.12 -45.02
C ASP A 811 -2.44 36.58 -43.79
N VAL A 812 -2.06 37.04 -42.58
CA VAL A 812 -2.65 36.56 -41.31
C VAL A 812 -3.38 37.66 -40.54
N GLU A 813 -3.12 38.94 -40.84
CA GLU A 813 -3.77 40.08 -40.19
C GLU A 813 -5.29 40.11 -40.40
N GLY A 814 -6.07 39.99 -39.32
CA GLY A 814 -7.54 40.03 -39.37
C GLY A 814 -8.20 38.67 -39.70
N ILE A 815 -7.49 37.56 -39.50
CA ILE A 815 -8.05 36.20 -39.34
C ILE A 815 -8.20 35.90 -37.85
#